data_AF-A0A7X7KVD1-F1
#
_entry.id   AF-A0A7X7KVD1-F1
#
_cell.length_a   1.000
_cell.length_b   1.000
_cell.length_c   1.000
_cell.angle_alpha   90.00
_cell.angle_beta   90.00
_cell.angle_gamma   90.00
#
_symmetry.space_group_name_H-M   'P 1'
#
loop_
_entity.id
_entity.type
_entity.pdbx_description
1 polymer ?
#
loop_
_entity_poly.entity_id
_entity_poly.type
_entity_poly.pdbx_seq_one_letter_code
_entity_poly.pdbx_strand_id
1 'polypeptide(L)'
;MKRPVAHGVSRFLAAALTALPPLAAVLPLAAQQAARPPADWLAPRATLRVEAAVHERPADDELGIYLAIPDGGLLPRNPAVDVRDAHGKVLPHQILWHTPADALGVVFQPPAANEPRVFVYLSGSAGAMPRPAASPLKPSLFVFTRPGNPSLDHARRMASEWPPAQGAYGGPTDRIGVRWNPFGHDDHFSSWFTGWFKLDTRESLYLATISDEGSEVHLDGSLLVAWPGRHTRRDGARGQYGKQVTLEAGWHRIDYFHFEVDGDQEMCLVWRRGRDGKDALPVFMEGSAWGRTGRASVQRIDAADGRTVGWVEGNLQADGYLWTGNQPVHLHRLVCRGVAPAAGVAAAWDFGNGCVVPGAAACTWLVSGAPTARQTGQLVVTSPAGVSRQTFRFTSFTTPRPHALGSPADRLLYRQAFLDRLRAVPAGQDPCAAWNGDLWSTLVEILEPYKGGPILGELFERGWRTLQTLPAEQRHALEDRWAETLRLLGDTARQLAWIERLEKETRERARQSRWREERVACHLYDTGDLAAARRSAVRLRELAGSPDEIQRAILRLGDVELFSGNRDLAARHYADAQMRYRGRGRLGGAEGLSRFEPSRAIRASEAPGRAALRSLRSTTGDLKPSDAWKLYAVNDAAQSATIRTYLDQGALAEAQTALTQWENDTPMSKLSGDLLLTEARLYIQAGDFRRAAALLAVCLGNDVMTSQLPDIMHLQLDTLMRLKRAPEARALAEEAVKRFPGLPVAGRAEAILRDTGR
;
A
#
# COMPACT_ATOMS: atom_id res chain seq x y z
N MET A 1 -46.47 -54.89 -4.56
CA MET A 1 -45.37 -55.74 -5.10
C MET A 1 -44.60 -54.88 -6.09
N LYS A 2 -43.29 -54.62 -6.04
CA LYS A 2 -42.13 -55.03 -5.25
C LYS A 2 -41.24 -53.77 -5.14
N ARG A 3 -41.08 -53.25 -3.92
CA ARG A 3 -39.83 -53.15 -3.12
C ARG A 3 -38.69 -52.27 -3.71
N PRO A 4 -38.17 -51.33 -2.90
CA PRO A 4 -36.98 -50.53 -3.19
C PRO A 4 -35.70 -51.29 -2.82
N VAL A 5 -34.57 -50.95 -3.43
CA VAL A 5 -33.25 -51.45 -3.01
C VAL A 5 -32.45 -50.29 -2.42
N ALA A 6 -32.12 -50.49 -1.15
CA ALA A 6 -31.28 -49.65 -0.32
C ALA A 6 -29.79 -49.84 -0.68
N HIS A 7 -29.02 -48.75 -0.63
CA HIS A 7 -27.60 -48.72 -0.24
C HIS A 7 -27.53 -47.57 0.76
N GLY A 8 -27.31 -47.78 2.06
CA GLY A 8 -26.14 -48.42 2.62
C GLY A 8 -25.39 -47.37 3.43
N VAL A 9 -26.02 -46.90 4.52
CA VAL A 9 -25.38 -46.05 5.53
C VAL A 9 -24.47 -46.96 6.35
N SER A 10 -23.16 -46.74 6.27
CA SER A 10 -22.24 -47.19 7.32
C SER A 10 -21.20 -46.11 7.59
N ARG A 11 -20.93 -45.98 8.88
CA ARG A 11 -20.21 -44.92 9.57
C ARG A 11 -18.70 -45.20 9.57
N PHE A 12 -17.97 -44.16 9.98
CA PHE A 12 -16.62 -44.14 10.55
C PHE A 12 -15.44 -43.99 9.58
N LEU A 13 -14.97 -42.75 9.44
CA LEU A 13 -13.64 -42.36 9.91
C LEU A 13 -13.62 -40.85 10.18
N ALA A 14 -13.87 -40.53 11.45
CA ALA A 14 -13.59 -39.22 12.02
C ALA A 14 -12.06 -39.07 12.11
N ALA A 15 -11.46 -38.18 11.33
CA ALA A 15 -10.07 -37.81 11.43
C ALA A 15 -9.98 -36.35 11.92
N ALA A 16 -9.87 -36.24 13.24
CA ALA A 16 -9.31 -35.16 14.05
C ALA A 16 -9.15 -33.77 13.39
N LEU A 17 -10.17 -32.92 13.56
CA LEU A 17 -9.92 -31.49 13.80
C LEU A 17 -9.17 -31.39 15.14
N THR A 18 -7.86 -31.21 15.08
CA THR A 18 -7.11 -30.71 16.22
C THR A 18 -7.43 -29.23 16.37
N ALA A 19 -8.47 -28.95 17.15
CA ALA A 19 -8.68 -27.63 17.73
C ALA A 19 -7.45 -27.31 18.59
N LEU A 20 -6.57 -26.47 18.07
CA LEU A 20 -5.56 -25.80 18.88
C LEU A 20 -6.30 -24.91 19.90
N PRO A 21 -5.96 -24.97 21.20
CA PRO A 21 -6.66 -24.19 22.19
C PRO A 21 -6.37 -22.70 21.92
N PRO A 22 -7.30 -21.78 22.29
CA PRO A 22 -6.93 -20.39 22.38
C PRO A 22 -5.75 -20.30 23.37
N LEU A 23 -4.74 -19.49 23.05
CA LEU A 23 -3.70 -19.11 24.00
C LEU A 23 -4.39 -18.35 25.14
N ALA A 24 -4.93 -19.09 26.10
CA ALA A 24 -5.27 -18.61 27.42
C ALA A 24 -3.93 -18.35 28.11
N ALA A 25 -3.47 -17.11 28.06
CA ALA A 25 -2.53 -16.65 29.05
C ALA A 25 -3.18 -16.90 30.42
N VAL A 26 -2.62 -17.85 31.18
CA VAL A 26 -2.98 -18.07 32.58
C VAL A 26 -2.50 -16.84 33.34
N LEU A 27 -3.36 -15.83 33.41
CA LEU A 27 -3.23 -14.73 34.36
C LEU A 27 -3.68 -15.26 35.73
N PRO A 28 -2.98 -14.92 36.83
CA PRO A 28 -3.47 -15.23 38.15
C PRO A 28 -4.84 -14.55 38.32
N LEU A 29 -5.83 -15.34 38.71
CA LEU A 29 -7.18 -14.91 39.04
C LEU A 29 -7.12 -14.11 40.37
N ALA A 30 -6.52 -12.93 40.34
CA ALA A 30 -6.72 -11.94 41.38
C ALA A 30 -8.17 -11.48 41.24
N ALA A 31 -8.97 -11.68 42.29
CA ALA A 31 -10.32 -11.15 42.35
C ALA A 31 -10.28 -9.64 42.07
N GLN A 32 -10.68 -9.25 40.86
CA GLN A 32 -10.84 -7.85 40.48
C GLN A 32 -11.97 -7.29 41.36
N GLN A 33 -11.61 -6.64 42.46
CA GLN A 33 -12.51 -5.70 43.11
C GLN A 33 -12.88 -4.67 42.05
N ALA A 34 -14.17 -4.57 41.73
CA ALA A 34 -14.69 -3.56 40.82
C ALA A 34 -14.22 -2.20 41.34
N ALA A 35 -13.29 -1.58 40.61
CA ALA A 35 -12.81 -0.25 40.95
C ALA A 35 -14.04 0.68 41.04
N ARG A 36 -14.15 1.44 42.13
CA ARG A 36 -15.19 2.46 42.21
C ARG A 36 -14.90 3.51 41.14
N PRO A 37 -15.92 4.00 40.43
CA PRO A 37 -15.73 5.11 39.51
C PRO A 37 -15.07 6.29 40.24
N PRO A 38 -14.26 7.10 39.54
CA PRO A 38 -13.65 8.30 40.09
C PRO A 38 -14.63 9.19 40.86
N ALA A 39 -14.14 9.94 41.85
CA ALA A 39 -15.01 10.79 42.69
C ALA A 39 -15.76 11.88 41.90
N ASP A 40 -15.28 12.24 40.72
CA ASP A 40 -15.87 13.18 39.75
C ASP A 40 -16.84 12.51 38.76
N TRP A 41 -17.24 11.25 38.98
CA TRP A 41 -18.16 10.53 38.10
C TRP A 41 -19.63 10.86 38.41
N LEU A 42 -20.21 11.74 37.61
CA LEU A 42 -21.51 12.35 37.91
C LEU A 42 -22.74 11.52 37.52
N ALA A 43 -22.55 10.43 36.77
CA ALA A 43 -23.63 9.53 36.35
C ALA A 43 -23.38 8.09 36.86
N PRO A 44 -23.91 7.68 38.02
CA PRO A 44 -23.53 6.42 38.70
C PRO A 44 -23.83 5.14 37.93
N ARG A 45 -24.79 5.17 36.99
CA ARG A 45 -25.15 4.01 36.15
C ARG A 45 -24.37 3.94 34.83
N ALA A 46 -23.59 4.96 34.51
CA ALA A 46 -22.81 5.01 33.29
C ALA A 46 -21.57 4.12 33.41
N THR A 47 -21.36 3.27 32.40
CA THR A 47 -20.18 2.40 32.31
C THR A 47 -19.03 3.09 31.59
N LEU A 48 -19.32 4.09 30.77
CA LEU A 48 -18.33 4.92 30.08
C LEU A 48 -18.65 6.41 30.26
N ARG A 49 -17.59 7.23 30.21
CA ARG A 49 -17.63 8.69 30.12
C ARG A 49 -16.73 9.11 28.97
N VAL A 50 -17.28 9.79 27.99
CA VAL A 50 -16.55 10.42 26.90
C VAL A 50 -16.29 11.86 27.28
N GLU A 51 -15.02 12.25 27.33
CA GLU A 51 -14.63 13.65 27.40
C GLU A 51 -14.49 14.20 25.98
N ALA A 52 -15.27 15.21 25.66
CA ALA A 52 -15.26 15.89 24.37
C ALA A 52 -14.82 17.34 24.55
N ALA A 53 -14.05 17.84 23.58
CA ALA A 53 -13.69 19.24 23.49
C ALA A 53 -14.46 19.90 22.34
N VAL A 54 -15.07 21.04 22.62
CA VAL A 54 -15.75 21.91 21.66
C VAL A 54 -14.71 22.80 20.99
N HIS A 55 -14.61 22.69 19.67
CA HIS A 55 -13.65 23.47 18.86
C HIS A 55 -14.34 24.54 18.02
N GLU A 56 -15.61 24.30 17.68
CA GLU A 56 -16.43 25.24 16.90
C GLU A 56 -17.78 25.42 17.59
N ARG A 57 -18.16 26.67 17.85
CA ARG A 57 -19.49 27.01 18.38
C ARG A 57 -20.53 27.14 17.25
N PRO A 58 -21.80 26.81 17.52
CA PRO A 58 -22.83 27.03 16.53
C PRO A 58 -23.08 28.52 16.29
N ALA A 59 -23.75 28.83 15.17
CA ALA A 59 -24.20 30.19 14.87
C ALA A 59 -25.35 30.66 15.78
N ASP A 60 -26.12 29.72 16.33
CA ASP A 60 -27.24 29.93 17.25
C ASP A 60 -27.28 28.73 18.21
N ASP A 61 -27.56 28.95 19.49
CA ASP A 61 -27.54 27.90 20.51
C ASP A 61 -28.54 26.76 20.20
N GLU A 62 -29.63 27.06 19.50
CA GLU A 62 -30.61 26.07 19.06
C GLU A 62 -30.01 25.07 18.07
N LEU A 63 -28.95 25.41 17.34
CA LEU A 63 -28.33 24.52 16.36
C LEU A 63 -27.45 23.43 17.00
N GLY A 64 -27.08 23.60 18.27
CA GLY A 64 -26.31 22.62 19.02
C GLY A 64 -24.87 22.40 18.53
N ILE A 65 -24.20 21.42 19.16
CA ILE A 65 -22.83 21.00 18.84
C ILE A 65 -22.84 19.51 18.51
N TYR A 66 -22.25 19.15 17.38
CA TYR A 66 -22.13 17.78 16.93
C TYR A 66 -20.89 17.08 17.49
N LEU A 67 -21.08 15.82 17.90
CA LEU A 67 -20.04 14.90 18.32
C LEU A 67 -20.30 13.52 17.72
N ALA A 68 -19.29 12.96 17.06
CA ALA A 68 -19.25 11.55 16.67
C ALA A 68 -18.44 10.76 17.70
N ILE A 69 -19.07 9.78 18.34
CA ILE A 69 -18.44 8.91 19.35
C ILE A 69 -18.13 7.56 18.69
N PRO A 70 -16.86 7.10 18.69
CA PRO A 70 -16.51 5.81 18.09
C PRO A 70 -17.19 4.65 18.84
N ASP A 71 -17.74 3.71 18.09
CA ASP A 71 -18.35 2.49 18.64
C ASP A 71 -17.49 1.28 18.31
N GLY A 72 -17.75 0.56 17.20
CA GLY A 72 -17.03 -0.65 16.88
C GLY A 72 -17.06 -1.71 17.99
N GLY A 73 -18.09 -1.67 18.86
CA GLY A 73 -18.19 -2.51 20.05
C GLY A 73 -17.59 -1.91 21.33
N LEU A 74 -17.11 -0.66 21.30
CA LEU A 74 -16.67 0.07 22.49
C LEU A 74 -17.85 0.46 23.37
N LEU A 75 -18.98 0.87 22.78
CA LEU A 75 -20.10 1.40 23.54
C LEU A 75 -20.92 0.27 24.17
N PRO A 76 -21.59 0.51 25.32
CA PRO A 76 -22.48 -0.48 25.89
C PRO A 76 -23.65 -0.74 24.92
N ARG A 77 -24.17 -1.98 24.96
CA ARG A 77 -25.32 -2.37 24.13
C ARG A 77 -26.50 -1.42 24.36
N ASN A 78 -27.08 -0.93 23.27
CA ASN A 78 -28.23 -0.01 23.27
C ASN A 78 -27.99 1.20 24.20
N PRO A 79 -27.00 2.04 23.89
CA PRO A 79 -26.48 3.02 24.85
C PRO A 79 -27.51 4.10 25.16
N ALA A 80 -27.81 4.29 26.44
CA ALA A 80 -28.47 5.48 26.94
C ALA A 80 -27.44 6.59 27.14
N VAL A 81 -27.74 7.78 26.60
CA VAL A 81 -26.86 8.94 26.54
C VAL A 81 -27.29 9.97 27.59
N ASP A 82 -26.34 10.46 28.38
CA ASP A 82 -26.51 11.59 29.29
C ASP A 82 -25.37 12.59 29.06
N VAL A 83 -25.67 13.77 28.56
CA VAL A 83 -24.68 14.81 28.23
C VAL A 83 -24.65 15.85 29.33
N ARG A 84 -23.45 16.19 29.82
CA ARG A 84 -23.24 17.15 30.91
C ARG A 84 -22.11 18.12 30.61
N ASP A 85 -22.23 19.35 31.08
CA ASP A 85 -21.11 20.30 31.08
C ASP A 85 -20.08 19.98 32.17
N ALA A 86 -19.01 20.77 32.23
CA ALA A 86 -17.94 20.59 33.22
C ALA A 86 -18.37 20.81 34.68
N HIS A 87 -19.51 21.45 34.91
CA HIS A 87 -20.09 21.67 36.23
C HIS A 87 -21.14 20.60 36.59
N GLY A 88 -21.38 19.64 35.70
CA GLY A 88 -22.32 18.53 35.92
C GLY A 88 -23.76 18.82 35.55
N LYS A 89 -24.06 20.00 34.98
CA LYS A 89 -25.39 20.34 34.50
C LYS A 89 -25.72 19.50 33.27
N VAL A 90 -26.89 18.88 33.26
CA VAL A 90 -27.38 18.11 32.12
C VAL A 90 -27.71 19.05 30.96
N LEU A 91 -27.21 18.71 29.77
CA LEU A 91 -27.43 19.43 28.53
C LEU A 91 -28.50 18.69 27.69
N PRO A 92 -29.53 19.39 27.20
CA PRO A 92 -30.42 18.87 26.17
C PRO A 92 -29.61 18.33 24.99
N HIS A 93 -30.03 17.17 24.48
CA HIS A 93 -29.32 16.50 23.41
C HIS A 93 -30.25 15.64 22.56
N GLN A 94 -29.78 15.26 21.39
CA GLN A 94 -30.48 14.47 20.40
C GLN A 94 -29.50 13.46 19.81
N ILE A 95 -29.97 12.23 19.58
CA ILE A 95 -29.24 11.24 18.79
C ILE A 95 -29.60 11.45 17.32
N LEU A 96 -28.59 11.66 16.48
CA LEU A 96 -28.77 11.81 15.03
C LEU A 96 -28.70 10.48 14.30
N TRP A 97 -27.81 9.61 14.72
CA TRP A 97 -27.63 8.30 14.09
C TRP A 97 -26.82 7.37 14.99
N HIS A 98 -26.97 6.07 14.79
CA HIS A 98 -26.12 5.07 15.44
C HIS A 98 -25.93 3.86 14.54
N THR A 99 -24.66 3.57 14.24
CA THR A 99 -24.24 2.33 13.60
C THR A 99 -23.22 1.66 14.52
N PRO A 100 -23.58 0.57 15.23
CA PRO A 100 -22.71 -0.07 16.21
C PRO A 100 -21.33 -0.49 15.67
N ALA A 101 -21.23 -0.77 14.37
CA ALA A 101 -19.96 -1.10 13.73
C ALA A 101 -19.02 0.10 13.54
N ASP A 102 -19.55 1.32 13.58
CA ASP A 102 -18.84 2.55 13.22
C ASP A 102 -18.85 3.56 14.37
N ALA A 103 -19.97 4.27 14.59
CA ALA A 103 -20.07 5.36 15.56
C ALA A 103 -21.52 5.70 15.96
N LEU A 104 -21.63 6.50 17.02
CA LEU A 104 -22.85 7.15 17.53
C LEU A 104 -22.74 8.67 17.32
N GLY A 105 -23.67 9.26 16.57
CA GLY A 105 -23.74 10.71 16.36
C GLY A 105 -24.72 11.38 17.31
N VAL A 106 -24.25 12.36 18.08
CA VAL A 106 -25.04 13.13 19.04
C VAL A 106 -24.91 14.61 18.76
N VAL A 107 -26.00 15.37 18.93
CA VAL A 107 -25.98 16.83 19.01
C VAL A 107 -26.45 17.24 20.39
N PHE A 108 -25.77 18.19 21.02
CA PHE A 108 -26.11 18.70 22.35
C PHE A 108 -26.10 20.22 22.41
N GLN A 109 -26.81 20.80 23.38
CA GLN A 109 -26.84 22.23 23.61
C GLN A 109 -25.44 22.76 23.96
N PRO A 110 -25.01 23.93 23.45
CA PRO A 110 -23.71 24.49 23.79
C PRO A 110 -23.55 24.69 25.32
N PRO A 111 -22.38 24.36 25.89
CA PRO A 111 -22.06 24.73 27.26
C PRO A 111 -21.89 26.25 27.40
N ALA A 112 -21.66 26.75 28.61
CA ALA A 112 -21.40 28.18 28.85
C ALA A 112 -20.21 28.71 28.00
N ALA A 113 -20.22 30.00 27.65
CA ALA A 113 -19.34 30.61 26.63
C ALA A 113 -17.84 30.24 26.73
N ASN A 114 -17.32 30.15 27.96
CA ASN A 114 -15.90 29.91 28.25
C ASN A 114 -15.57 28.45 28.59
N GLU A 115 -16.54 27.54 28.48
CA GLU A 115 -16.35 26.13 28.81
C GLU A 115 -16.24 25.29 27.53
N PRO A 116 -15.04 24.82 27.15
CA PRO A 116 -14.87 23.98 25.98
C PRO A 116 -15.11 22.50 26.26
N ARG A 117 -15.22 22.05 27.52
CA ARG A 117 -15.29 20.63 27.87
C ARG A 117 -16.73 20.19 28.13
N VAL A 118 -17.07 19.03 27.58
CA VAL A 118 -18.35 18.36 27.75
C VAL A 118 -18.11 16.88 28.04
N PHE A 119 -18.95 16.31 28.89
CA PHE A 119 -18.90 14.91 29.27
C PHE A 119 -20.15 14.18 28.77
N VAL A 120 -19.98 13.12 27.99
CA VAL A 120 -21.06 12.23 27.57
C VAL A 120 -20.96 10.93 28.33
N TYR A 121 -21.92 10.68 29.21
CA TYR A 121 -22.03 9.46 29.99
C TYR A 121 -22.90 8.44 29.25
N LEU A 122 -22.42 7.20 29.18
CA LEU A 122 -23.07 6.12 28.45
C LEU A 122 -23.36 4.94 29.39
N SER A 123 -24.61 4.50 29.39
CA SER A 123 -25.06 3.32 30.15
C SER A 123 -25.73 2.30 29.23
N GLY A 124 -25.60 1.01 29.54
CA GLY A 124 -26.26 -0.04 28.76
C GLY A 124 -27.74 -0.18 29.09
N SER A 125 -28.55 -0.49 28.08
CA SER A 125 -29.96 -0.84 28.23
C SER A 125 -30.19 -2.30 27.86
N ALA A 126 -31.01 -3.01 28.65
CA ALA A 126 -31.42 -4.38 28.35
C ALA A 126 -32.38 -4.46 27.14
N GLY A 127 -33.17 -3.40 26.93
CA GLY A 127 -34.14 -3.29 25.83
C GLY A 127 -33.61 -2.47 24.66
N ALA A 128 -34.51 -1.95 23.82
CA ALA A 128 -34.15 -1.01 22.76
C ALA A 128 -33.40 0.21 23.32
N MET A 129 -32.62 0.86 22.46
CA MET A 129 -31.91 2.10 22.82
C MET A 129 -32.91 3.13 23.35
N PRO A 130 -32.71 3.71 24.54
CA PRO A 130 -33.65 4.68 25.08
C PRO A 130 -33.72 5.96 24.25
N ARG A 131 -34.94 6.49 24.07
CA ARG A 131 -35.15 7.80 23.43
C ARG A 131 -34.86 8.90 24.46
N PRO A 132 -33.97 9.87 24.16
CA PRO A 132 -33.81 11.07 24.96
C PRO A 132 -35.14 11.85 25.06
N ALA A 133 -35.25 12.71 26.06
CA ALA A 133 -36.35 13.66 26.13
C ALA A 133 -36.36 14.54 24.86
N ALA A 134 -37.55 15.00 24.47
CA ALA A 134 -37.70 15.88 23.31
C ALA A 134 -36.77 17.09 23.46
N SER A 135 -35.92 17.29 22.47
CA SER A 135 -34.92 18.35 22.46
C SER A 135 -35.40 19.52 21.61
N PRO A 136 -35.21 20.77 22.04
CA PRO A 136 -35.55 21.96 21.22
C PRO A 136 -34.52 22.22 20.12
N LEU A 137 -33.47 21.38 20.04
CA LEU A 137 -32.36 21.54 19.10
C LEU A 137 -32.83 21.38 17.65
N LYS A 138 -32.22 22.18 16.80
CA LYS A 138 -32.47 22.31 15.37
C LYS A 138 -31.16 22.15 14.61
N PRO A 139 -30.51 20.96 14.70
CA PRO A 139 -29.21 20.75 14.07
C PRO A 139 -29.25 21.15 12.60
N SER A 140 -28.21 21.80 12.12
CA SER A 140 -28.09 22.17 10.71
C SER A 140 -27.99 20.94 9.79
N LEU A 141 -27.44 21.09 8.59
CA LEU A 141 -27.49 20.10 7.54
C LEU A 141 -26.56 18.90 7.82
N PHE A 142 -27.17 17.72 7.88
CA PHE A 142 -26.53 16.42 7.94
C PHE A 142 -26.93 15.59 6.74
N VAL A 143 -26.04 14.69 6.32
CA VAL A 143 -26.30 13.65 5.34
C VAL A 143 -26.04 12.29 5.96
N PHE A 144 -26.90 11.34 5.63
CA PHE A 144 -26.78 9.93 5.97
C PHE A 144 -26.82 9.12 4.69
N THR A 145 -25.91 8.18 4.51
CA THR A 145 -25.99 7.23 3.39
C THR A 145 -25.93 5.79 3.88
N ARG A 146 -26.77 4.96 3.26
CA ARG A 146 -26.93 3.55 3.58
C ARG A 146 -26.76 2.71 2.31
N PRO A 147 -25.81 1.77 2.28
CA PRO A 147 -25.61 0.91 1.12
C PRO A 147 -26.69 -0.17 1.03
N GLY A 148 -26.96 -0.61 -0.20
CA GLY A 148 -27.86 -1.70 -0.56
C GLY A 148 -29.32 -1.31 -0.73
N ASN A 149 -30.03 -2.07 -1.58
CA ASN A 149 -31.48 -1.99 -1.85
C ASN A 149 -32.01 -0.54 -2.00
N PRO A 150 -31.47 0.21 -2.96
CA PRO A 150 -31.79 1.63 -3.13
C PRO A 150 -33.28 1.86 -3.46
N SER A 151 -33.94 2.70 -2.66
CA SER A 151 -35.33 3.14 -2.88
C SER A 151 -35.69 4.35 -2.01
N LEU A 152 -36.72 5.10 -2.42
CA LEU A 152 -37.27 6.17 -1.57
C LEU A 152 -37.83 5.64 -0.25
N ASP A 153 -38.40 4.44 -0.22
CA ASP A 153 -38.84 3.80 1.03
C ASP A 153 -37.65 3.53 1.96
N HIS A 154 -36.54 3.03 1.43
CA HIS A 154 -35.31 2.86 2.22
C HIS A 154 -34.78 4.20 2.73
N ALA A 155 -34.80 5.26 1.92
CA ALA A 155 -34.37 6.59 2.35
C ALA A 155 -35.27 7.13 3.48
N ARG A 156 -36.59 7.10 3.32
CA ARG A 156 -37.56 7.54 4.34
C ARG A 156 -37.47 6.77 5.65
N ARG A 157 -37.19 5.46 5.59
CA ARG A 157 -37.03 4.65 6.80
C ARG A 157 -35.90 5.13 7.70
N MET A 158 -34.82 5.71 7.14
CA MET A 158 -33.75 6.28 7.95
C MET A 158 -34.27 7.37 8.91
N ALA A 159 -35.26 8.15 8.51
CA ALA A 159 -35.83 9.21 9.34
C ALA A 159 -36.81 8.73 10.41
N SER A 160 -37.47 7.58 10.20
CA SER A 160 -38.55 7.09 11.08
C SER A 160 -38.15 5.94 12.01
N GLU A 161 -37.07 5.21 11.68
CA GLU A 161 -36.54 4.14 12.52
C GLU A 161 -35.87 4.66 13.80
N TRP A 162 -35.65 3.77 14.77
CA TRP A 162 -35.01 4.13 16.04
C TRP A 162 -33.92 3.16 16.49
N PRO A 163 -32.68 3.64 16.73
CA PRO A 163 -32.19 5.02 16.52
C PRO A 163 -32.36 5.48 15.05
N PRO A 164 -32.32 6.78 14.74
CA PRO A 164 -32.43 7.22 13.35
C PRO A 164 -31.22 6.72 12.53
N ALA A 165 -31.40 6.59 11.21
CA ALA A 165 -30.37 6.22 10.24
C ALA A 165 -29.54 4.97 10.65
N GLN A 166 -30.21 3.90 11.06
CA GLN A 166 -29.57 2.63 11.42
C GLN A 166 -28.87 2.01 10.22
N GLY A 167 -27.61 1.62 10.45
CA GLY A 167 -26.77 1.02 9.43
C GLY A 167 -26.35 2.01 8.33
N ALA A 168 -26.64 3.30 8.49
CA ALA A 168 -26.09 4.37 7.68
C ALA A 168 -24.82 4.92 8.34
N TYR A 169 -23.99 5.59 7.55
CA TYR A 169 -22.97 6.49 8.08
C TYR A 169 -23.43 7.93 7.88
N GLY A 170 -23.17 8.78 8.87
CA GLY A 170 -23.70 10.14 8.90
C GLY A 170 -22.70 11.20 9.32
N GLY A 171 -22.86 12.41 8.79
CA GLY A 171 -22.03 13.55 9.17
C GLY A 171 -22.57 14.88 8.66
N PRO A 172 -22.01 16.00 9.14
CA PRO A 172 -22.39 17.33 8.69
C PRO A 172 -22.00 17.54 7.22
N THR A 173 -22.80 18.29 6.48
CA THR A 173 -22.52 18.73 5.11
C THR A 173 -22.97 20.18 4.93
N ASP A 174 -22.38 20.89 3.97
CA ASP A 174 -22.66 22.31 3.74
C ASP A 174 -23.77 22.54 2.72
N ARG A 175 -24.13 21.51 1.93
CA ARG A 175 -25.21 21.61 0.92
C ARG A 175 -25.80 20.26 0.54
N ILE A 176 -27.01 20.33 -0.01
CA ILE A 176 -27.65 19.26 -0.78
C ILE A 176 -27.39 19.60 -2.25
N GLY A 177 -26.24 19.16 -2.76
CA GLY A 177 -25.75 19.51 -4.09
C GLY A 177 -24.47 18.74 -4.39
N VAL A 178 -24.54 17.42 -4.27
CA VAL A 178 -23.41 16.50 -4.41
C VAL A 178 -23.65 15.52 -5.54
N ARG A 179 -22.58 15.08 -6.18
CA ARG A 179 -22.57 14.09 -7.26
C ARG A 179 -21.72 12.89 -6.92
N TRP A 180 -21.71 12.50 -5.65
CA TRP A 180 -21.04 11.32 -5.14
C TRP A 180 -21.66 10.94 -3.81
N ASN A 181 -21.52 9.68 -3.42
CA ASN A 181 -21.89 9.21 -2.10
C ASN A 181 -20.80 9.65 -1.09
N PRO A 182 -21.10 10.52 -0.12
CA PRO A 182 -20.10 11.00 0.83
C PRO A 182 -19.55 9.91 1.76
N PHE A 183 -20.22 8.76 1.88
CA PHE A 183 -19.82 7.68 2.81
C PHE A 183 -19.86 6.28 2.20
N GLY A 184 -19.51 6.12 0.93
CA GLY A 184 -19.44 4.81 0.30
C GLY A 184 -19.32 4.85 -1.21
N HIS A 185 -19.70 3.74 -1.85
CA HIS A 185 -19.75 3.65 -3.31
C HIS A 185 -20.87 4.51 -3.86
N ASP A 186 -20.63 5.00 -5.07
CA ASP A 186 -21.55 5.84 -5.82
C ASP A 186 -22.78 5.07 -6.35
N ASP A 187 -22.75 3.73 -6.37
CA ASP A 187 -23.89 2.90 -6.76
C ASP A 187 -24.58 2.24 -5.56
N HIS A 188 -25.83 1.82 -5.78
CA HIS A 188 -26.61 1.01 -4.85
C HIS A 188 -26.72 1.59 -3.43
N PHE A 189 -27.11 2.85 -3.28
CA PHE A 189 -27.27 3.47 -1.97
C PHE A 189 -28.57 4.27 -1.83
N SER A 190 -28.99 4.50 -0.58
CA SER A 190 -30.03 5.47 -0.23
C SER A 190 -29.44 6.55 0.65
N SER A 191 -29.92 7.78 0.48
CA SER A 191 -29.47 8.95 1.22
C SER A 191 -30.63 9.73 1.83
N TRP A 192 -30.37 10.29 3.01
CA TRP A 192 -31.26 11.20 3.70
C TRP A 192 -30.45 12.41 4.14
N PHE A 193 -30.85 13.59 3.69
CA PHE A 193 -30.35 14.84 4.22
C PHE A 193 -31.41 15.45 5.13
N THR A 194 -31.00 16.00 6.26
CA THR A 194 -31.88 16.71 7.18
C THR A 194 -31.18 17.95 7.70
N GLY A 195 -31.87 19.08 7.72
CA GLY A 195 -31.28 20.33 8.17
C GLY A 195 -32.29 21.44 8.40
N TRP A 196 -31.91 22.38 9.25
CA TRP A 196 -32.71 23.57 9.56
C TRP A 196 -32.11 24.83 8.92
N PHE A 197 -32.97 25.67 8.38
CA PHE A 197 -32.64 27.00 7.88
C PHE A 197 -33.59 28.04 8.49
N LYS A 198 -33.15 29.31 8.55
CA LYS A 198 -33.92 30.39 9.17
C LYS A 198 -34.31 31.44 8.14
N LEU A 199 -35.54 31.90 8.20
CA LEU A 199 -36.01 33.09 7.49
C LEU A 199 -36.19 34.24 8.48
N ASP A 200 -35.60 35.40 8.16
CA ASP A 200 -35.74 36.59 9.01
C ASP A 200 -37.14 37.22 8.87
N THR A 201 -37.75 37.06 7.70
CA THR A 201 -39.06 37.59 7.36
C THR A 201 -39.85 36.55 6.58
N ARG A 202 -41.19 36.65 6.64
CA ARG A 202 -42.07 35.88 5.77
C ARG A 202 -41.67 36.03 4.31
N GLU A 203 -41.44 34.92 3.61
CA GLU A 203 -40.94 34.92 2.23
C GLU A 203 -41.59 33.82 1.40
N SER A 204 -41.80 34.07 0.11
CA SER A 204 -42.17 33.02 -0.84
C SER A 204 -40.93 32.39 -1.44
N LEU A 205 -40.85 31.06 -1.39
CA LEU A 205 -39.77 30.26 -1.94
C LEU A 205 -40.32 29.32 -3.01
N TYR A 206 -39.54 29.10 -4.06
CA TYR A 206 -39.70 27.96 -4.95
C TYR A 206 -38.61 26.95 -4.61
N LEU A 207 -38.99 25.78 -4.13
CA LEU A 207 -38.06 24.69 -3.81
C LEU A 207 -38.18 23.61 -4.88
N ALA A 208 -37.05 23.15 -5.41
CA ALA A 208 -37.01 22.11 -6.44
C ALA A 208 -35.89 21.10 -6.17
N THR A 209 -36.10 19.89 -6.66
CA THR A 209 -35.07 18.84 -6.68
C THR A 209 -34.44 18.74 -8.08
N ILE A 210 -33.14 18.46 -8.12
CA ILE A 210 -32.42 18.03 -9.33
C ILE A 210 -31.68 16.76 -8.93
N SER A 211 -32.11 15.62 -9.46
CA SER A 211 -31.49 14.34 -9.13
C SER A 211 -31.29 13.44 -10.34
N ASP A 212 -30.26 12.60 -10.25
CA ASP A 212 -30.31 11.29 -10.90
C ASP A 212 -31.10 10.37 -9.98
N GLU A 213 -31.98 9.58 -10.57
CA GLU A 213 -32.97 8.77 -9.86
C GLU A 213 -33.82 9.51 -8.81
N GLY A 214 -34.64 8.75 -8.09
CA GLY A 214 -35.81 9.28 -7.42
C GLY A 214 -35.48 10.05 -6.15
N SER A 215 -36.08 11.24 -6.02
CA SER A 215 -35.92 12.12 -4.86
C SER A 215 -37.23 12.72 -4.34
N GLU A 216 -37.23 13.11 -3.07
CA GLU A 216 -38.33 13.81 -2.42
C GLU A 216 -37.81 14.91 -1.50
N VAL A 217 -38.54 16.02 -1.42
CA VAL A 217 -38.30 17.13 -0.50
C VAL A 217 -39.49 17.27 0.42
N HIS A 218 -39.25 17.13 1.72
CA HIS A 218 -40.23 17.33 2.78
C HIS A 218 -39.87 18.62 3.52
N LEU A 219 -40.86 19.48 3.75
CA LEU A 219 -40.73 20.76 4.44
C LEU A 219 -41.59 20.72 5.71
N ASP A 220 -40.97 20.99 6.85
CA ASP A 220 -41.61 20.93 8.18
C ASP A 220 -42.39 19.62 8.41
N GLY A 221 -41.81 18.52 7.95
CA GLY A 221 -42.35 17.15 8.08
C GLY A 221 -43.43 16.77 7.06
N SER A 222 -43.79 17.66 6.13
CA SER A 222 -44.78 17.40 5.08
C SER A 222 -44.12 17.29 3.71
N LEU A 223 -44.55 16.32 2.89
CA LEU A 223 -44.07 16.20 1.51
C LEU A 223 -44.42 17.46 0.69
N LEU A 224 -43.40 18.13 0.15
CA LEU A 224 -43.55 19.33 -0.69
C LEU A 224 -43.36 19.02 -2.17
N VAL A 225 -42.26 18.31 -2.50
CA VAL A 225 -41.86 17.95 -3.86
C VAL A 225 -41.55 16.46 -3.91
N ALA A 226 -42.01 15.79 -4.96
CA ALA A 226 -41.66 14.41 -5.25
C ALA A 226 -41.29 14.28 -6.72
N TRP A 227 -40.15 13.66 -7.00
CA TRP A 227 -39.75 13.19 -8.32
C TRP A 227 -39.30 11.74 -8.18
N PRO A 228 -40.24 10.78 -8.07
CA PRO A 228 -39.92 9.38 -7.81
C PRO A 228 -39.54 8.64 -9.09
N GLY A 229 -38.99 7.43 -8.91
CA GLY A 229 -38.69 6.51 -10.02
C GLY A 229 -37.24 6.64 -10.51
N ARG A 230 -36.88 5.80 -11.47
CA ARG A 230 -35.56 5.86 -12.12
C ARG A 230 -35.62 6.84 -13.29
N HIS A 231 -34.73 7.81 -13.31
CA HIS A 231 -34.65 8.85 -14.33
C HIS A 231 -33.26 9.49 -14.25
N THR A 232 -32.85 10.25 -15.26
CA THR A 232 -31.60 11.02 -15.20
C THR A 232 -31.88 12.48 -14.86
N ARG A 233 -30.82 13.25 -14.52
CA ARG A 233 -30.92 14.70 -14.25
C ARG A 233 -31.58 15.55 -15.35
N ARG A 234 -31.67 15.02 -16.59
CA ARG A 234 -31.95 15.80 -17.81
C ARG A 234 -33.26 16.59 -17.70
N ASP A 235 -34.31 15.96 -17.19
CA ASP A 235 -35.65 16.55 -17.17
C ASP A 235 -35.81 17.58 -16.05
N GLY A 236 -34.97 17.49 -15.01
CA GLY A 236 -34.97 18.38 -13.85
C GLY A 236 -33.85 19.43 -13.84
N ALA A 237 -33.00 19.49 -14.87
CA ALA A 237 -31.76 20.27 -14.84
C ALA A 237 -31.92 21.79 -14.61
N ARG A 238 -33.11 22.35 -14.78
CA ARG A 238 -33.45 23.77 -14.53
C ARG A 238 -34.37 23.95 -13.32
N GLY A 239 -34.55 22.91 -12.50
CA GLY A 239 -35.45 22.89 -11.35
C GLY A 239 -36.91 22.71 -11.73
N GLN A 240 -37.23 21.98 -12.80
CA GLN A 240 -38.61 21.77 -13.27
C GLN A 240 -39.49 21.02 -12.25
N TYR A 241 -38.87 20.18 -11.42
CA TYR A 241 -39.54 19.43 -10.36
C TYR A 241 -39.47 20.22 -9.06
N GLY A 242 -40.32 21.23 -8.95
CA GLY A 242 -40.39 22.10 -7.79
C GLY A 242 -41.75 22.69 -7.54
N LYS A 243 -41.92 23.26 -6.35
CA LYS A 243 -43.17 23.83 -5.87
C LYS A 243 -42.93 25.14 -5.14
N GLN A 244 -43.84 26.09 -5.36
CA GLN A 244 -43.86 27.35 -4.63
C GLN A 244 -44.55 27.17 -3.27
N VAL A 245 -43.96 27.75 -2.24
CA VAL A 245 -44.47 27.77 -0.87
C VAL A 245 -44.24 29.17 -0.28
N THR A 246 -45.06 29.56 0.68
CA THR A 246 -44.83 30.77 1.49
C THR A 246 -44.57 30.34 2.92
N LEU A 247 -43.46 30.78 3.47
CA LEU A 247 -43.02 30.44 4.82
C LEU A 247 -43.00 31.70 5.68
N GLU A 248 -43.35 31.53 6.94
CA GLU A 248 -43.25 32.59 7.95
C GLU A 248 -41.79 32.87 8.32
N ALA A 249 -41.56 33.93 9.09
CA ALA A 249 -40.26 34.12 9.72
C ALA A 249 -40.02 33.03 10.76
N GLY A 250 -38.78 32.55 10.86
CA GLY A 250 -38.37 31.54 11.84
C GLY A 250 -37.63 30.36 11.23
N TRP A 251 -37.50 29.31 12.03
CA TRP A 251 -36.80 28.09 11.67
C TRP A 251 -37.71 27.13 10.90
N HIS A 252 -37.22 26.62 9.78
CA HIS A 252 -37.86 25.61 8.95
C HIS A 252 -36.93 24.42 8.73
N ARG A 253 -37.49 23.22 8.68
CA ARG A 253 -36.74 21.97 8.49
C ARG A 253 -36.96 21.42 7.09
N ILE A 254 -35.88 20.98 6.45
CA ILE A 254 -35.95 20.19 5.23
C ILE A 254 -35.45 18.77 5.51
N ASP A 255 -36.22 17.79 5.04
CA ASP A 255 -35.77 16.42 4.86
C ASP A 255 -35.75 16.11 3.35
N TYR A 256 -34.58 15.75 2.82
CA TYR A 256 -34.41 15.36 1.41
C TYR A 256 -34.06 13.89 1.34
N PHE A 257 -34.86 13.12 0.63
CA PHE A 257 -34.70 11.67 0.45
C PHE A 257 -34.29 11.38 -0.99
N HIS A 258 -33.35 10.46 -1.17
CA HIS A 258 -32.85 10.07 -2.49
C HIS A 258 -32.33 8.63 -2.49
N PHE A 259 -32.34 7.98 -3.65
CA PHE A 259 -31.65 6.70 -3.85
C PHE A 259 -30.95 6.67 -5.20
N GLU A 260 -29.92 5.83 -5.29
CA GLU A 260 -29.13 5.58 -6.49
C GLU A 260 -28.97 4.07 -6.70
N VAL A 261 -29.32 3.59 -7.89
CA VAL A 261 -29.18 2.20 -8.32
C VAL A 261 -27.85 2.03 -9.03
N ASP A 262 -27.62 2.75 -10.13
CA ASP A 262 -26.45 2.59 -10.98
C ASP A 262 -26.20 3.83 -11.85
N GLY A 263 -24.92 4.13 -12.11
CA GLY A 263 -24.52 5.12 -13.11
C GLY A 263 -24.02 6.42 -12.50
N ASP A 264 -24.36 7.54 -13.14
CA ASP A 264 -24.04 8.86 -12.57
C ASP A 264 -25.08 9.20 -11.50
N GLN A 265 -24.63 9.79 -10.40
CA GLN A 265 -25.47 10.18 -9.27
C GLN A 265 -25.51 11.71 -9.12
N GLU A 266 -26.68 12.24 -8.76
CA GLU A 266 -26.82 13.65 -8.42
C GLU A 266 -27.92 13.84 -7.37
N MET A 267 -27.59 14.55 -6.28
CA MET A 267 -28.53 14.88 -5.21
C MET A 267 -28.50 16.37 -4.96
N CYS A 268 -29.49 17.10 -5.47
CA CYS A 268 -29.54 18.55 -5.35
C CYS A 268 -30.88 19.05 -4.86
N LEU A 269 -30.84 19.92 -3.85
CA LEU A 269 -31.93 20.82 -3.52
C LEU A 269 -31.56 22.24 -3.97
N VAL A 270 -32.42 22.82 -4.78
CA VAL A 270 -32.29 24.20 -5.24
C VAL A 270 -33.49 25.02 -4.81
N TRP A 271 -33.26 26.31 -4.61
CA TRP A 271 -34.30 27.27 -4.26
C TRP A 271 -34.27 28.50 -5.17
N ARG A 272 -35.40 29.18 -5.26
CA ARG A 272 -35.49 30.53 -5.78
C ARG A 272 -36.33 31.34 -4.81
N ARG A 273 -35.81 32.46 -4.37
CA ARG A 273 -36.46 33.34 -3.41
C ARG A 273 -37.34 34.33 -4.17
N GLY A 274 -38.43 34.79 -3.54
CA GLY A 274 -39.40 35.67 -4.19
C GLY A 274 -38.79 36.95 -4.76
N ARG A 275 -37.71 37.43 -4.14
CA ARG A 275 -36.94 38.61 -4.59
C ARG A 275 -36.09 38.39 -5.84
N ASP A 276 -35.83 37.14 -6.23
CA ASP A 276 -34.91 36.81 -7.33
C ASP A 276 -35.58 36.96 -8.71
N GLY A 277 -36.90 37.20 -8.75
CA GLY A 277 -37.68 37.29 -9.99
C GLY A 277 -38.13 35.92 -10.52
N LYS A 278 -39.26 35.87 -11.23
CA LYS A 278 -39.89 34.60 -11.67
C LYS A 278 -39.10 33.87 -12.77
N ASP A 279 -38.28 34.57 -13.52
CA ASP A 279 -37.51 34.04 -14.64
C ASP A 279 -36.08 33.61 -14.25
N ALA A 280 -35.64 33.92 -13.03
CA ALA A 280 -34.36 33.45 -12.53
C ALA A 280 -34.37 31.92 -12.36
N LEU A 281 -33.23 31.28 -12.65
CA LEU A 281 -33.06 29.86 -12.34
C LEU A 281 -32.92 29.68 -10.82
N PRO A 282 -33.48 28.60 -10.24
CA PRO A 282 -33.21 28.28 -8.86
C PRO A 282 -31.72 27.93 -8.67
N VAL A 283 -31.17 28.34 -7.54
CA VAL A 283 -29.76 28.18 -7.16
C VAL A 283 -29.64 27.21 -5.99
N PHE A 284 -28.44 26.72 -5.72
CA PHE A 284 -28.21 25.88 -4.54
C PHE A 284 -28.52 26.63 -3.24
N MET A 285 -29.06 25.90 -2.26
CA MET A 285 -29.02 26.34 -0.87
C MET A 285 -27.61 26.10 -0.33
N GLU A 286 -26.75 27.11 -0.47
CA GLU A 286 -25.36 27.09 0.01
C GLU A 286 -25.29 27.04 1.55
N GLY A 287 -24.12 26.71 2.11
CA GLY A 287 -23.90 26.55 3.55
C GLY A 287 -24.33 27.74 4.42
N SER A 288 -24.33 28.96 3.89
CA SER A 288 -24.81 30.16 4.59
C SER A 288 -26.34 30.26 4.69
N ALA A 289 -27.08 29.53 3.86
CA ALA A 289 -28.53 29.42 3.95
C ALA A 289 -28.95 28.52 5.12
N TRP A 290 -28.15 27.51 5.43
CA TRP A 290 -28.35 26.61 6.56
C TRP A 290 -27.85 27.26 7.85
N GLY A 291 -28.35 26.80 9.00
CA GLY A 291 -27.67 27.10 10.26
C GLY A 291 -26.21 26.61 10.23
N ARG A 292 -25.38 26.98 11.21
CA ARG A 292 -24.11 26.29 11.45
C ARG A 292 -24.15 25.58 12.80
N THR A 293 -24.21 24.25 12.78
CA THR A 293 -24.00 23.41 13.99
C THR A 293 -22.54 23.53 14.42
N GLY A 294 -22.29 23.63 15.73
CA GLY A 294 -20.94 23.57 16.27
C GLY A 294 -20.30 22.18 16.14
N ARG A 295 -19.00 22.08 16.41
CA ARG A 295 -18.26 20.80 16.34
C ARG A 295 -17.47 20.56 17.61
N ALA A 296 -17.51 19.31 18.06
CA ALA A 296 -16.67 18.77 19.11
C ALA A 296 -15.97 17.50 18.64
N SER A 297 -14.87 17.14 19.29
CA SER A 297 -14.21 15.85 19.08
C SER A 297 -13.94 15.13 20.40
N VAL A 298 -13.96 13.81 20.33
CA VAL A 298 -13.61 12.95 21.46
C VAL A 298 -12.14 13.14 21.79
N GLN A 299 -11.85 13.47 23.06
CA GLN A 299 -10.50 13.61 23.58
C GLN A 299 -10.08 12.38 24.36
N ARG A 300 -11.02 11.79 25.11
CA ARG A 300 -10.78 10.62 25.95
C ARG A 300 -12.07 9.84 26.17
N ILE A 301 -11.94 8.53 26.33
CA ILE A 301 -13.01 7.64 26.77
C ILE A 301 -12.53 6.98 28.05
N ASP A 302 -13.18 7.31 29.16
CA ASP A 302 -12.93 6.69 30.46
C ASP A 302 -13.98 5.62 30.72
N ALA A 303 -13.57 4.51 31.31
CA ALA A 303 -14.49 3.49 31.79
C ALA A 303 -14.63 3.55 33.32
N ALA A 304 -15.83 3.26 33.81
CA ALA A 304 -16.13 3.30 35.24
C ALA A 304 -15.30 2.28 36.06
N ASP A 305 -14.88 1.19 35.43
CA ASP A 305 -14.02 0.15 36.00
C ASP A 305 -12.52 0.50 35.93
N GLY A 306 -12.16 1.67 35.41
CA GLY A 306 -10.79 2.16 35.32
C GLY A 306 -9.99 1.65 34.11
N ARG A 307 -10.57 0.82 33.23
CA ARG A 307 -9.85 0.37 32.02
C ARG A 307 -9.59 1.54 31.08
N THR A 308 -8.40 1.56 30.48
CA THR A 308 -8.08 2.52 29.41
C THR A 308 -8.80 2.13 28.13
N VAL A 309 -9.46 3.10 27.49
CA VAL A 309 -10.16 2.89 26.22
C VAL A 309 -9.51 3.73 25.12
N GLY A 310 -9.03 3.03 24.09
CA GLY A 310 -8.55 3.66 22.86
C GLY A 310 -9.46 3.36 21.67
N TRP A 311 -9.38 4.19 20.63
CA TRP A 311 -10.11 4.00 19.38
C TRP A 311 -9.23 4.21 18.15
N VAL A 312 -9.66 3.64 17.02
CA VAL A 312 -8.97 3.73 15.72
C VAL A 312 -9.35 5.02 14.98
N GLU A 313 -8.36 5.59 14.30
CA GLU A 313 -8.52 6.53 13.19
C GLU A 313 -7.79 6.02 11.94
N GLY A 314 -8.20 6.49 10.76
CA GLY A 314 -7.57 6.17 9.46
C GLY A 314 -8.12 4.92 8.77
N ASN A 315 -9.02 4.18 9.41
CA ASN A 315 -9.66 3.01 8.80
C ASN A 315 -10.75 3.35 7.77
N LEU A 316 -11.31 4.57 7.83
CA LEU A 316 -12.43 5.00 6.97
C LEU A 316 -12.00 5.74 5.68
N GLN A 317 -10.71 6.00 5.53
CA GLN A 317 -10.14 6.63 4.33
C GLN A 317 -8.77 6.01 4.07
N ALA A 318 -8.58 5.42 2.90
CA ALA A 318 -7.26 4.95 2.48
C ALA A 318 -6.36 6.15 2.15
N ASP A 319 -5.08 6.05 2.50
CA ASP A 319 -4.05 7.05 2.15
C ASP A 319 -3.76 7.01 0.64
N GLY A 320 -3.83 5.83 0.04
CA GLY A 320 -3.68 5.62 -1.40
C GLY A 320 -3.85 4.16 -1.79
N TYR A 321 -3.68 3.88 -3.08
CA TYR A 321 -3.80 2.52 -3.62
C TYR A 321 -2.86 2.26 -4.79
N LEU A 322 -2.50 0.99 -5.00
CA LEU A 322 -1.85 0.47 -6.21
C LEU A 322 -2.79 -0.52 -6.88
N TRP A 323 -2.80 -0.53 -8.21
CA TRP A 323 -3.60 -1.45 -9.00
C TRP A 323 -2.70 -2.25 -9.93
N THR A 324 -2.25 -3.41 -9.47
CA THR A 324 -1.36 -4.31 -10.22
C THR A 324 -1.98 -5.68 -10.52
N GLY A 325 -3.07 -6.03 -9.82
CA GLY A 325 -3.80 -7.28 -10.02
C GLY A 325 -5.22 -7.07 -10.51
N ASN A 326 -6.09 -8.01 -10.17
CA ASN A 326 -7.53 -7.95 -10.48
C ASN A 326 -8.24 -6.90 -9.64
N GLN A 327 -7.73 -6.60 -8.44
CA GLN A 327 -8.27 -5.60 -7.53
C GLN A 327 -7.16 -4.67 -7.00
N PRO A 328 -7.51 -3.44 -6.59
CA PRO A 328 -6.55 -2.54 -5.97
C PRO A 328 -6.08 -3.05 -4.59
N VAL A 329 -4.86 -2.69 -4.22
CA VAL A 329 -4.31 -2.82 -2.86
C VAL A 329 -4.24 -1.44 -2.23
N HIS A 330 -5.15 -1.20 -1.31
CA HIS A 330 -5.27 0.03 -0.53
C HIS A 330 -4.31 0.02 0.64
N LEU A 331 -3.74 1.19 0.92
CA LEU A 331 -2.88 1.44 2.06
C LEU A 331 -3.62 2.32 3.07
N HIS A 332 -3.68 1.87 4.31
CA HIS A 332 -4.25 2.62 5.43
C HIS A 332 -3.17 2.95 6.45
N ARG A 333 -3.19 4.18 6.95
CA ARG A 333 -2.42 4.59 8.14
C ARG A 333 -3.34 4.64 9.34
N LEU A 334 -3.19 3.67 10.23
CA LEU A 334 -4.02 3.50 11.41
C LEU A 334 -3.36 4.13 12.62
N VAL A 335 -4.15 4.82 13.45
CA VAL A 335 -3.70 5.46 14.69
C VAL A 335 -4.63 5.12 15.84
N CYS A 336 -4.06 4.71 16.97
CA CYS A 336 -4.76 4.53 18.23
C CYS A 336 -4.82 5.88 18.96
N ARG A 337 -6.02 6.37 19.19
CA ARG A 337 -6.31 7.60 19.93
C ARG A 337 -6.82 7.30 21.33
N GLY A 338 -6.78 8.30 22.21
CA GLY A 338 -7.27 8.20 23.59
C GLY A 338 -6.33 7.50 24.57
N VAL A 339 -5.20 6.97 24.10
CA VAL A 339 -4.22 6.24 24.92
C VAL A 339 -2.94 7.04 25.02
N ALA A 340 -2.61 7.50 26.24
CA ALA A 340 -1.30 8.07 26.53
C ALA A 340 -0.30 6.95 26.89
N PRO A 341 0.99 7.07 26.49
CA PRO A 341 2.02 6.13 26.92
C PRO A 341 2.13 6.12 28.45
N ALA A 342 1.81 5.00 29.08
CA ALA A 342 1.88 4.81 30.53
C ALA A 342 2.33 3.39 30.87
N ALA A 343 2.93 3.22 32.05
CA ALA A 343 3.38 1.91 32.51
C ALA A 343 2.20 0.92 32.59
N GLY A 344 2.33 -0.22 31.91
CA GLY A 344 1.30 -1.27 31.89
C GLY A 344 0.15 -1.04 30.90
N VAL A 345 0.17 0.03 30.11
CA VAL A 345 -0.81 0.27 29.04
C VAL A 345 -0.19 -0.03 27.68
N ALA A 346 -0.82 -0.90 26.89
CA ALA A 346 -0.32 -1.30 25.57
C ALA A 346 -1.47 -1.43 24.56
N ALA A 347 -1.26 -0.89 23.36
CA ALA A 347 -2.13 -1.09 22.21
C ALA A 347 -1.59 -2.21 21.30
N ALA A 348 -2.47 -3.02 20.74
CA ALA A 348 -2.15 -4.02 19.74
C ALA A 348 -3.21 -3.99 18.63
N TRP A 349 -2.77 -4.19 17.40
CA TRP A 349 -3.64 -4.29 16.22
C TRP A 349 -3.75 -5.75 15.82
N ASP A 350 -4.95 -6.30 15.75
CA ASP A 350 -5.21 -7.66 15.29
C ASP A 350 -5.97 -7.59 13.96
N PHE A 351 -5.38 -8.14 12.90
CA PHE A 351 -5.95 -8.15 11.55
C PHE A 351 -6.48 -9.54 11.15
N GLY A 352 -6.68 -10.42 12.13
CA GLY A 352 -7.10 -11.81 11.93
C GLY A 352 -5.98 -12.69 11.37
N ASN A 353 -6.27 -13.99 11.21
CA ASN A 353 -5.34 -14.97 10.64
C ASN A 353 -3.96 -15.00 11.32
N GLY A 354 -3.90 -14.71 12.62
CA GLY A 354 -2.65 -14.65 13.38
C GLY A 354 -1.78 -13.42 13.11
N CYS A 355 -2.27 -12.43 12.35
CA CYS A 355 -1.56 -11.17 12.08
C CYS A 355 -1.81 -10.16 13.21
N VAL A 356 -0.83 -9.97 14.10
CA VAL A 356 -0.91 -9.03 15.23
C VAL A 356 0.29 -8.09 15.25
N VAL A 357 0.04 -6.78 15.36
CA VAL A 357 1.08 -5.75 15.57
C VAL A 357 1.03 -5.30 17.04
N PRO A 358 1.87 -5.85 17.93
CA PRO A 358 1.85 -5.51 19.34
C PRO A 358 2.58 -4.21 19.65
N GLY A 359 2.14 -3.49 20.68
CA GLY A 359 2.86 -2.36 21.28
C GLY A 359 2.94 -1.11 20.41
N ALA A 360 2.15 -1.00 19.33
CA ALA A 360 2.23 0.09 18.37
C ALA A 360 1.04 1.04 18.50
N ALA A 361 1.30 2.33 18.76
CA ALA A 361 0.26 3.36 18.76
C ALA A 361 -0.25 3.71 17.35
N ALA A 362 0.52 3.39 16.31
CA ALA A 362 0.13 3.55 14.92
C ALA A 362 0.75 2.42 14.08
N CYS A 363 0.10 2.05 12.98
CA CYS A 363 0.66 1.12 12.01
C CYS A 363 0.15 1.42 10.59
N THR A 364 0.87 0.92 9.60
CA THR A 364 0.41 0.93 8.20
C THR A 364 -0.09 -0.46 7.84
N TRP A 365 -1.23 -0.55 7.16
CA TRP A 365 -1.81 -1.83 6.77
C TRP A 365 -2.27 -1.84 5.32
N LEU A 366 -2.12 -3.01 4.67
CA LEU A 366 -2.53 -3.24 3.29
C LEU A 366 -3.84 -4.04 3.26
N VAL A 367 -4.78 -3.56 2.47
CA VAL A 367 -6.10 -4.16 2.24
C VAL A 367 -6.24 -4.39 0.75
N SER A 368 -6.38 -5.64 0.33
CA SER A 368 -6.63 -5.97 -1.08
C SER A 368 -8.12 -6.07 -1.34
N GLY A 369 -8.57 -5.60 -2.52
CA GLY A 369 -9.97 -5.57 -2.88
C GLY A 369 -10.57 -4.18 -2.75
N ALA A 370 -11.82 -4.03 -3.17
CA ALA A 370 -12.62 -2.86 -2.81
C ALA A 370 -12.60 -2.68 -1.28
N PRO A 371 -12.42 -1.46 -0.75
CA PRO A 371 -12.40 -1.24 0.70
C PRO A 371 -13.67 -1.71 1.40
N THR A 372 -14.79 -1.85 0.69
CA THR A 372 -16.05 -2.40 1.23
C THR A 372 -16.10 -3.93 1.29
N ALA A 373 -15.09 -4.63 0.77
CA ALA A 373 -14.88 -6.03 1.09
C ALA A 373 -14.75 -6.13 2.61
N ARG A 374 -15.47 -7.07 3.24
CA ARG A 374 -15.71 -7.19 4.69
C ARG A 374 -14.45 -7.44 5.57
N GLN A 375 -13.29 -6.95 5.16
CA GLN A 375 -12.07 -6.98 5.94
C GLN A 375 -12.23 -6.06 7.15
N THR A 376 -11.97 -6.65 8.30
CA THR A 376 -12.05 -5.98 9.59
C THR A 376 -10.73 -6.16 10.34
N GLY A 377 -10.43 -5.22 11.23
CA GLY A 377 -9.38 -5.35 12.21
C GLY A 377 -9.94 -5.10 13.60
N GLN A 378 -9.14 -5.41 14.62
CA GLN A 378 -9.42 -5.06 16.00
C GLN A 378 -8.27 -4.26 16.58
N LEU A 379 -8.60 -3.16 17.27
CA LEU A 379 -7.70 -2.47 18.18
C LEU A 379 -7.95 -3.02 19.58
N VAL A 380 -6.90 -3.56 20.20
CA VAL A 380 -6.93 -4.10 21.56
C VAL A 380 -6.05 -3.22 22.44
N VAL A 381 -6.65 -2.61 23.46
CA VAL A 381 -5.90 -1.83 24.47
C VAL A 381 -5.94 -2.59 25.78
N THR A 382 -4.78 -2.97 26.28
CA THR A 382 -4.59 -3.65 27.56
C THR A 382 -4.06 -2.67 28.58
N SER A 383 -4.66 -2.66 29.78
CA SER A 383 -4.29 -1.83 30.92
C SER A 383 -4.35 -2.66 32.21
N PRO A 384 -3.78 -2.21 33.35
CA PRO A 384 -3.87 -2.95 34.62
C PRO A 384 -5.31 -3.20 35.09
N ALA A 385 -6.24 -2.31 34.75
CA ALA A 385 -7.65 -2.44 35.11
C ALA A 385 -8.46 -3.35 34.16
N GLY A 386 -7.94 -3.66 32.96
CA GLY A 386 -8.62 -4.55 32.02
C GLY A 386 -8.28 -4.27 30.55
N VAL A 387 -9.10 -4.84 29.66
CA VAL A 387 -8.91 -4.79 28.21
C VAL A 387 -10.12 -4.12 27.54
N SER A 388 -9.88 -3.15 26.64
CA SER A 388 -10.88 -2.62 25.72
C SER A 388 -10.60 -3.12 24.30
N ARG A 389 -11.67 -3.41 23.54
CA ARG A 389 -11.56 -3.88 22.15
C ARG A 389 -12.49 -3.07 21.26
N GLN A 390 -11.98 -2.59 20.14
CA GLN A 390 -12.77 -2.01 19.07
C GLN A 390 -12.56 -2.83 17.80
N THR A 391 -13.65 -3.37 17.25
CA THR A 391 -13.67 -3.92 15.90
C THR A 391 -13.94 -2.79 14.91
N PHE A 392 -13.16 -2.71 13.85
CA PHE A 392 -13.33 -1.70 12.81
C PHE A 392 -13.29 -2.35 11.43
N ARG A 393 -14.01 -1.76 10.48
CA ARG A 393 -13.91 -2.09 9.05
C ARG A 393 -12.93 -1.17 8.35
N PHE A 394 -12.29 -1.67 7.31
CA PHE A 394 -11.65 -0.80 6.33
C PHE A 394 -12.72 -0.26 5.39
N THR A 395 -12.58 0.99 4.96
CA THR A 395 -13.38 1.59 3.88
C THR A 395 -12.63 2.81 3.34
N SER A 396 -13.04 3.31 2.17
CA SER A 396 -12.57 4.59 1.65
C SER A 396 -13.79 5.35 1.16
N PHE A 397 -14.25 6.31 1.95
CA PHE A 397 -15.47 7.07 1.64
C PHE A 397 -15.34 7.92 0.38
N THR A 398 -14.13 8.38 0.09
CA THR A 398 -13.81 9.04 -1.16
C THR A 398 -12.72 8.27 -1.88
N THR A 399 -12.67 8.42 -3.20
CA THR A 399 -11.63 7.82 -4.03
C THR A 399 -10.26 8.28 -3.53
N PRO A 400 -9.42 7.38 -3.00
CA PRO A 400 -8.11 7.73 -2.48
C PRO A 400 -7.17 8.11 -3.62
N ARG A 401 -6.08 8.82 -3.32
CA ARG A 401 -5.10 9.18 -4.34
C ARG A 401 -4.45 7.92 -4.94
N PRO A 402 -4.34 7.79 -6.26
CA PRO A 402 -3.56 6.71 -6.85
C PRO A 402 -2.08 6.88 -6.51
N HIS A 403 -1.46 5.81 -6.04
CA HIS A 403 0.00 5.70 -5.90
C HIS A 403 0.61 5.15 -7.20
N ALA A 404 1.91 5.39 -7.41
CA ALA A 404 2.57 5.06 -8.66
C ALA A 404 3.79 4.17 -8.46
N LEU A 405 3.91 3.11 -9.27
CA LEU A 405 5.11 2.25 -9.31
C LEU A 405 6.38 2.99 -9.75
N GLY A 406 6.24 4.12 -10.46
CA GLY A 406 7.35 4.99 -10.83
C GLY A 406 7.77 6.00 -9.76
N SER A 407 7.05 6.07 -8.62
CA SER A 407 7.41 6.93 -7.49
C SER A 407 8.25 6.15 -6.48
N PRO A 408 9.55 6.47 -6.29
CA PRO A 408 10.39 5.78 -5.31
C PRO A 408 9.85 5.86 -3.88
N ALA A 409 9.19 6.98 -3.54
CA ALA A 409 8.56 7.19 -2.24
C ALA A 409 7.38 6.25 -2.03
N ASP A 410 6.50 6.10 -3.03
CA ASP A 410 5.35 5.21 -2.96
C ASP A 410 5.83 3.75 -2.86
N ARG A 411 6.79 3.33 -3.70
CA ARG A 411 7.37 1.96 -3.62
C ARG A 411 7.98 1.67 -2.26
N LEU A 412 8.71 2.62 -1.67
CA LEU A 412 9.30 2.45 -0.34
C LEU A 412 8.21 2.27 0.73
N LEU A 413 7.15 3.08 0.66
CA LEU A 413 6.02 2.99 1.56
C LEU A 413 5.35 1.60 1.50
N TYR A 414 5.12 1.07 0.30
CA TYR A 414 4.55 -0.28 0.15
C TYR A 414 5.49 -1.38 0.62
N ARG A 415 6.80 -1.28 0.34
CA ARG A 415 7.79 -2.24 0.85
C ARG A 415 7.79 -2.28 2.38
N GLN A 416 7.74 -1.11 3.03
CA GLN A 416 7.63 -1.03 4.48
C GLN A 416 6.33 -1.68 4.97
N ALA A 417 5.19 -1.38 4.35
CA ALA A 417 3.90 -1.95 4.74
C ALA A 417 3.84 -3.48 4.55
N PHE A 418 4.46 -4.03 3.51
CA PHE A 418 4.59 -5.47 3.33
C PHE A 418 5.49 -6.10 4.39
N LEU A 419 6.62 -5.46 4.72
CA LEU A 419 7.50 -5.94 5.79
C LEU A 419 6.78 -5.96 7.15
N ASP A 420 6.03 -4.90 7.46
CA ASP A 420 5.24 -4.80 8.70
C ASP A 420 4.17 -5.89 8.74
N ARG A 421 3.50 -6.16 7.61
CA ARG A 421 2.54 -7.27 7.49
C ARG A 421 3.17 -8.64 7.74
N LEU A 422 4.36 -8.90 7.18
CA LEU A 422 5.08 -10.17 7.38
C LEU A 422 5.52 -10.36 8.83
N ARG A 423 5.93 -9.27 9.49
CA ARG A 423 6.35 -9.26 10.90
C ARG A 423 5.19 -9.30 11.89
N ALA A 424 3.98 -8.95 11.47
CA ALA A 424 2.78 -9.10 12.28
C ALA A 424 2.44 -10.58 12.56
N VAL A 425 2.93 -11.51 11.75
CA VAL A 425 2.72 -12.94 11.97
C VAL A 425 3.81 -13.51 12.88
N PRO A 426 3.50 -14.33 13.90
CA PRO A 426 4.49 -14.98 14.76
C PRO A 426 5.52 -15.82 13.98
N ALA A 427 6.77 -15.85 14.46
CA ALA A 427 7.91 -16.45 13.75
C ALA A 427 7.70 -17.91 13.30
N GLY A 428 6.95 -18.72 14.07
CA GLY A 428 6.66 -20.13 13.75
C GLY A 428 5.54 -20.38 12.75
N GLN A 429 4.92 -19.34 12.21
CA GLN A 429 3.81 -19.44 11.25
C GLN A 429 4.20 -18.87 9.88
N ASP A 430 3.55 -19.39 8.83
CA ASP A 430 3.69 -18.90 7.46
C ASP A 430 3.02 -17.51 7.34
N PRO A 431 3.79 -16.44 7.11
CA PRO A 431 3.26 -15.08 7.07
C PRO A 431 2.40 -14.77 5.82
N CYS A 432 2.38 -15.68 4.85
CA CYS A 432 1.70 -15.52 3.58
C CYS A 432 0.48 -16.42 3.39
N ALA A 433 0.15 -17.26 4.39
CA ALA A 433 -0.94 -18.23 4.29
C ALA A 433 -2.30 -17.62 3.92
N ALA A 434 -2.55 -16.36 4.31
CA ALA A 434 -3.79 -15.63 4.04
C ALA A 434 -3.67 -14.61 2.89
N TRP A 435 -2.60 -14.64 2.10
CA TRP A 435 -2.42 -13.70 0.99
C TRP A 435 -3.22 -14.12 -0.24
N ASN A 436 -3.75 -13.13 -0.96
CA ASN A 436 -4.43 -13.32 -2.24
C ASN A 436 -3.54 -12.91 -3.42
N GLY A 437 -4.01 -13.15 -4.64
CA GLY A 437 -3.26 -12.88 -5.86
C GLY A 437 -2.88 -11.40 -6.06
N ASP A 438 -3.70 -10.46 -5.59
CA ASP A 438 -3.42 -9.02 -5.73
C ASP A 438 -2.29 -8.57 -4.79
N LEU A 439 -2.20 -9.12 -3.57
CA LEU A 439 -1.07 -8.89 -2.68
C LEU A 439 0.23 -9.41 -3.29
N TRP A 440 0.22 -10.62 -3.87
CA TRP A 440 1.40 -11.17 -4.55
C TRP A 440 1.81 -10.37 -5.77
N SER A 441 0.86 -10.01 -6.61
CA SER A 441 1.11 -9.20 -7.82
C SER A 441 1.69 -7.83 -7.44
N THR A 442 1.12 -7.18 -6.42
CA THR A 442 1.65 -5.91 -5.90
C THR A 442 3.07 -6.09 -5.35
N LEU A 443 3.32 -7.15 -4.59
CA LEU A 443 4.66 -7.41 -4.04
C LEU A 443 5.71 -7.56 -5.15
N VAL A 444 5.43 -8.39 -6.16
CA VAL A 444 6.36 -8.61 -7.28
C VAL A 444 6.68 -7.29 -7.99
N GLU A 445 5.64 -6.49 -8.27
CA GLU A 445 5.80 -5.23 -8.98
C GLU A 445 6.57 -4.16 -8.18
N ILE A 446 6.51 -4.16 -6.84
CA ILE A 446 7.24 -3.18 -6.01
C ILE A 446 8.68 -3.59 -5.70
N LEU A 447 9.03 -4.88 -5.81
CA LEU A 447 10.38 -5.37 -5.51
C LEU A 447 11.34 -5.18 -6.68
N GLU A 448 12.00 -4.01 -6.71
CA GLU A 448 13.03 -3.68 -7.70
C GLU A 448 14.26 -4.60 -7.54
N PRO A 449 15.06 -4.79 -8.62
CA PRO A 449 16.34 -5.48 -8.51
C PRO A 449 17.20 -4.90 -7.38
N TYR A 450 17.79 -5.78 -6.56
CA TYR A 450 18.61 -5.41 -5.39
C TYR A 450 17.87 -4.61 -4.30
N LYS A 451 16.54 -4.53 -4.34
CA LYS A 451 15.71 -3.83 -3.35
C LYS A 451 14.77 -4.75 -2.56
N GLY A 452 15.01 -6.07 -2.64
CA GLY A 452 14.29 -7.12 -1.92
C GLY A 452 14.38 -7.03 -0.39
N GLY A 453 15.61 -6.91 0.12
CA GLY A 453 15.86 -6.63 1.54
C GLY A 453 15.23 -7.64 2.51
N PRO A 454 14.82 -7.24 3.72
CA PRO A 454 14.33 -8.15 4.75
C PRO A 454 13.00 -8.84 4.39
N ILE A 455 12.23 -8.28 3.46
CA ILE A 455 10.97 -8.86 2.98
C ILE A 455 11.22 -10.28 2.44
N LEU A 456 12.25 -10.45 1.62
CA LEU A 456 12.57 -11.74 1.03
C LEU A 456 13.13 -12.74 2.05
N GLY A 457 13.80 -12.29 3.11
CA GLY A 457 14.20 -13.15 4.22
C GLY A 457 12.98 -13.78 4.90
N GLU A 458 12.02 -12.95 5.29
CA GLU A 458 10.76 -13.44 5.89
C GLU A 458 10.00 -14.39 4.95
N LEU A 459 9.92 -14.05 3.66
CA LEU A 459 9.22 -14.86 2.66
C LEU A 459 9.87 -16.23 2.44
N PHE A 460 11.18 -16.29 2.23
CA PHE A 460 11.87 -17.55 1.91
C PHE A 460 12.09 -18.41 3.14
N GLU A 461 12.33 -17.82 4.30
CA GLU A 461 12.61 -18.58 5.53
C GLU A 461 11.33 -19.11 6.18
N ARG A 462 10.23 -18.35 6.14
CA ARG A 462 8.98 -18.69 6.84
C ARG A 462 7.82 -19.02 5.91
N GLY A 463 7.75 -18.35 4.76
CA GLY A 463 6.67 -18.49 3.76
C GLY A 463 6.93 -19.48 2.63
N TRP A 464 7.97 -20.31 2.74
CA TRP A 464 8.44 -21.17 1.64
C TRP A 464 7.35 -22.05 1.03
N ARG A 465 6.48 -22.64 1.87
CA ARG A 465 5.42 -23.55 1.40
C ARG A 465 4.41 -22.82 0.52
N THR A 466 3.92 -21.66 0.97
CA THR A 466 3.01 -20.83 0.16
C THR A 466 3.69 -20.33 -1.11
N LEU A 467 4.95 -19.89 -1.02
CA LEU A 467 5.72 -19.40 -2.17
C LEU A 467 5.82 -20.46 -3.29
N GLN A 468 5.96 -21.74 -2.94
CA GLN A 468 6.01 -22.84 -3.92
C GLN A 468 4.69 -23.08 -4.68
N THR A 469 3.56 -22.54 -4.20
CA THR A 469 2.27 -22.65 -4.88
C THR A 469 2.02 -21.55 -5.92
N LEU A 470 2.89 -20.54 -5.98
CA LEU A 470 2.73 -19.41 -6.90
C LEU A 470 2.96 -19.81 -8.37
N PRO A 471 2.36 -19.10 -9.32
CA PRO A 471 2.69 -19.23 -10.74
C PRO A 471 4.19 -19.05 -10.97
N ALA A 472 4.73 -19.80 -11.94
CA ALA A 472 6.17 -19.85 -12.22
C ALA A 472 6.77 -18.45 -12.42
N GLU A 473 6.10 -17.58 -13.17
CA GLU A 473 6.55 -16.22 -13.43
C GLU A 473 6.77 -15.39 -12.14
N GLN A 474 5.77 -15.36 -11.26
CA GLN A 474 5.85 -14.63 -9.99
C GLN A 474 6.90 -15.26 -9.06
N ARG A 475 6.92 -16.59 -8.97
CA ARG A 475 7.88 -17.33 -8.14
C ARG A 475 9.31 -17.09 -8.60
N HIS A 476 9.59 -17.19 -9.90
CA HIS A 476 10.93 -16.99 -10.46
C HIS A 476 11.42 -15.56 -10.23
N ALA A 477 10.54 -14.56 -10.37
CA ALA A 477 10.89 -13.17 -10.06
C ALA A 477 11.32 -13.00 -8.60
N LEU A 478 10.55 -13.54 -7.64
CA LEU A 478 10.89 -13.47 -6.21
C LEU A 478 12.18 -14.23 -5.88
N GLU A 479 12.37 -15.41 -6.47
CA GLU A 479 13.58 -16.21 -6.33
C GLU A 479 14.83 -15.49 -6.86
N ASP A 480 14.74 -14.82 -8.00
CA ASP A 480 15.86 -14.04 -8.56
C ASP A 480 16.21 -12.86 -7.66
N ARG A 481 15.20 -12.14 -7.13
CA ARG A 481 15.41 -11.08 -6.13
C ARG A 481 15.99 -11.61 -4.82
N TRP A 482 15.68 -12.86 -4.46
CA TRP A 482 16.22 -13.49 -3.25
C TRP A 482 17.70 -13.81 -3.41
N ALA A 483 18.11 -14.34 -4.56
CA ALA A 483 19.52 -14.55 -4.87
C ALA A 483 20.32 -13.24 -4.80
N GLU A 484 19.78 -12.14 -5.34
CA GLU A 484 20.37 -10.80 -5.21
C GLU A 484 20.47 -10.35 -3.76
N THR A 485 19.45 -10.61 -2.95
CA THR A 485 19.45 -10.26 -1.51
C THR A 485 20.52 -11.05 -0.74
N LEU A 486 20.68 -12.34 -1.02
CA LEU A 486 21.75 -13.16 -0.46
C LEU A 486 23.14 -12.63 -0.84
N ARG A 487 23.33 -12.18 -2.09
CA ARG A 487 24.58 -11.51 -2.51
C ARG A 487 24.84 -10.23 -1.71
N LEU A 488 23.82 -9.43 -1.41
CA LEU A 488 24.02 -8.23 -0.59
C LEU A 488 24.31 -8.54 0.89
N LEU A 489 23.84 -9.67 1.41
CA LEU A 489 24.05 -10.05 2.81
C LEU A 489 25.49 -10.51 3.13
N GLY A 490 26.26 -10.96 2.15
CA GLY A 490 27.67 -11.34 2.37
C GLY A 490 27.92 -12.81 2.70
N ASP A 491 26.89 -13.56 3.12
CA ASP A 491 27.02 -14.94 3.59
C ASP A 491 27.02 -15.94 2.42
N THR A 492 28.22 -16.27 1.91
CA THR A 492 28.41 -17.15 0.75
C THR A 492 28.03 -18.59 1.02
N ALA A 493 28.25 -19.09 2.24
CA ALA A 493 27.86 -20.44 2.63
C ALA A 493 26.34 -20.60 2.57
N ARG A 494 25.63 -19.61 3.13
CA ARG A 494 24.16 -19.54 3.07
C ARG A 494 23.65 -19.37 1.65
N GLN A 495 24.28 -18.53 0.84
CA GLN A 495 23.94 -18.35 -0.57
C GLN A 495 24.04 -19.67 -1.35
N LEU A 496 25.15 -20.41 -1.22
CA LEU A 496 25.34 -21.71 -1.87
C LEU A 496 24.32 -22.76 -1.41
N ALA A 497 24.01 -22.81 -0.11
CA ALA A 497 23.00 -23.71 0.43
C ALA A 497 21.61 -23.44 -0.15
N TRP A 498 21.23 -22.16 -0.30
CA TRP A 498 19.97 -21.79 -0.96
C TRP A 498 19.97 -22.12 -2.45
N ILE A 499 21.06 -21.85 -3.18
CA ILE A 499 21.18 -22.21 -4.60
C ILE A 499 21.02 -23.73 -4.79
N GLU A 500 21.65 -24.54 -3.94
CA GLU A 500 21.49 -26.00 -3.96
C GLU A 500 20.04 -26.43 -3.71
N ARG A 501 19.38 -25.84 -2.71
CA ARG A 501 17.98 -26.11 -2.40
C ARG A 501 17.06 -25.76 -3.58
N LEU A 502 17.22 -24.56 -4.13
CA LEU A 502 16.42 -24.05 -5.26
C LEU A 502 16.60 -24.89 -6.51
N GLU A 503 17.82 -25.36 -6.80
CA GLU A 503 18.07 -26.28 -7.90
C GLU A 503 17.37 -27.63 -7.69
N LYS A 504 17.44 -28.21 -6.48
CA LYS A 504 16.85 -29.52 -6.17
C LYS A 504 15.32 -29.51 -6.20
N GLU A 505 14.70 -28.46 -5.69
CA GLU A 505 13.23 -28.38 -5.58
C GLU A 505 12.56 -27.98 -6.92
N THR A 506 13.32 -27.39 -7.85
CA THR A 506 12.83 -27.00 -9.17
C THR A 506 12.73 -28.20 -10.12
N ARG A 507 11.55 -28.39 -10.74
CA ARG A 507 11.34 -29.42 -11.78
C ARG A 507 11.71 -28.96 -13.20
N GLU A 508 11.66 -27.66 -13.45
CA GLU A 508 11.92 -27.07 -14.76
C GLU A 508 13.42 -27.02 -15.07
N ARG A 509 13.84 -27.71 -16.14
CA ARG A 509 15.26 -27.80 -16.54
C ARG A 509 15.90 -26.42 -16.76
N ALA A 510 15.20 -25.52 -17.44
CA ALA A 510 15.69 -24.17 -17.72
C ALA A 510 15.96 -23.39 -16.42
N ARG A 511 15.10 -23.55 -15.41
CA ARG A 511 15.25 -22.90 -14.11
C ARG A 511 16.35 -23.56 -13.26
N GLN A 512 16.53 -24.87 -13.33
CA GLN A 512 17.71 -25.53 -12.74
C GLN A 512 19.02 -25.00 -13.36
N SER A 513 19.03 -24.80 -14.68
CA SER A 513 20.19 -24.23 -15.39
C SER A 513 20.52 -22.82 -14.89
N ARG A 514 19.50 -21.99 -14.61
CA ARG A 514 19.67 -20.67 -13.99
C ARG A 514 20.36 -20.74 -12.62
N TRP A 515 19.98 -21.68 -11.76
CA TRP A 515 20.62 -21.86 -10.45
C TRP A 515 22.07 -22.36 -10.55
N ARG A 516 22.37 -23.20 -11.54
CA ARG A 516 23.75 -23.62 -11.82
C ARG A 516 24.61 -22.46 -12.28
N GLU A 517 24.08 -21.57 -13.13
CA GLU A 517 24.76 -20.31 -13.51
C GLU A 517 24.99 -19.42 -12.29
N GLU A 518 23.99 -19.30 -11.40
CA GLU A 518 24.11 -18.55 -10.15
C GLU A 518 25.21 -19.11 -9.24
N ARG A 519 25.37 -20.44 -9.19
CA ARG A 519 26.47 -21.09 -8.46
C ARG A 519 27.83 -20.72 -9.03
N VAL A 520 27.97 -20.67 -10.36
CA VAL A 520 29.22 -20.22 -11.01
C VAL A 520 29.52 -18.78 -10.60
N ALA A 521 28.51 -17.89 -10.66
CA ALA A 521 28.66 -16.50 -10.26
C ALA A 521 29.09 -16.35 -8.80
N CYS A 522 28.47 -17.10 -7.88
CA CYS A 522 28.84 -17.09 -6.46
C CYS A 522 30.30 -17.51 -6.24
N HIS A 523 30.74 -18.60 -6.89
CA HIS A 523 32.13 -19.01 -6.77
C HIS A 523 33.11 -17.98 -7.35
N LEU A 524 32.78 -17.44 -8.52
CA LEU A 524 33.62 -16.51 -9.26
C LEU A 524 33.77 -15.15 -8.56
N TYR A 525 32.65 -14.56 -8.14
CA TYR A 525 32.61 -13.17 -7.66
C TYR A 525 32.58 -13.05 -6.13
N ASP A 526 31.89 -13.95 -5.44
CA ASP A 526 31.64 -13.81 -4.00
C ASP A 526 32.69 -14.55 -3.15
N THR A 527 33.05 -15.79 -3.53
CA THR A 527 34.07 -16.57 -2.82
C THR A 527 35.49 -16.37 -3.35
N GLY A 528 35.62 -16.03 -4.64
CA GLY A 528 36.91 -16.00 -5.33
C GLY A 528 37.55 -17.37 -5.57
N ASP A 529 36.86 -18.48 -5.31
CA ASP A 529 37.37 -19.84 -5.58
C ASP A 529 37.23 -20.17 -7.07
N LEU A 530 38.26 -19.81 -7.84
CA LEU A 530 38.34 -20.06 -9.28
C LEU A 530 38.28 -21.56 -9.64
N ALA A 531 38.79 -22.43 -8.76
CA ALA A 531 38.76 -23.86 -8.98
C ALA A 531 37.32 -24.41 -8.85
N ALA A 532 36.57 -23.96 -7.84
CA ALA A 532 35.16 -24.29 -7.69
C ALA A 532 34.30 -23.67 -8.79
N ALA A 533 34.60 -22.43 -9.21
CA ALA A 533 33.93 -21.78 -10.33
C ALA A 533 34.11 -22.59 -11.63
N ARG A 534 35.33 -23.04 -11.92
CA ARG A 534 35.65 -23.91 -13.07
C ARG A 534 34.88 -25.23 -13.02
N ARG A 535 34.91 -25.95 -11.90
CA ARG A 535 34.15 -27.20 -11.73
C ARG A 535 32.65 -26.98 -11.96
N SER A 536 32.11 -25.90 -11.42
CA SER A 536 30.70 -25.54 -11.57
C SER A 536 30.34 -25.18 -13.02
N ALA A 537 31.20 -24.46 -13.74
CA ALA A 537 30.99 -24.06 -15.13
C ALA A 537 31.06 -25.27 -16.09
N VAL A 538 32.00 -26.19 -15.86
CA VAL A 538 32.06 -27.47 -16.60
C VAL A 538 30.78 -28.28 -16.36
N ARG A 539 30.35 -28.38 -15.09
CA ARG A 539 29.11 -29.09 -14.76
C ARG A 539 27.87 -28.46 -15.39
N LEU A 540 27.79 -27.13 -15.41
CA LEU A 540 26.74 -26.39 -16.13
C LEU A 540 26.74 -26.75 -17.62
N ARG A 541 27.92 -26.85 -18.26
CA ARG A 541 28.06 -27.23 -19.67
C ARG A 541 27.65 -28.68 -19.96
N GLU A 542 28.02 -29.62 -19.10
CA GLU A 542 27.65 -31.05 -19.22
C GLU A 542 26.14 -31.25 -19.15
N LEU A 543 25.47 -30.50 -18.27
CA LEU A 543 24.04 -30.62 -18.03
C LEU A 543 23.19 -29.76 -18.98
N ALA A 544 23.81 -28.88 -19.77
CA ALA A 544 23.13 -28.05 -20.76
C ALA A 544 22.52 -28.91 -21.88
N GLY A 545 21.21 -28.79 -22.09
CA GLY A 545 20.46 -29.56 -23.08
C GLY A 545 19.91 -28.74 -24.24
N SER A 546 19.69 -27.44 -24.05
CA SER A 546 19.21 -26.56 -25.11
C SER A 546 20.35 -25.73 -25.70
N PRO A 547 20.23 -25.25 -26.97
CA PRO A 547 21.22 -24.35 -27.56
C PRO A 547 21.52 -23.12 -26.70
N ASP A 548 20.51 -22.55 -26.03
CA ASP A 548 20.64 -21.40 -25.14
C ASP A 548 21.41 -21.74 -23.86
N GLU A 549 21.13 -22.89 -23.25
CA GLU A 549 21.87 -23.36 -22.08
C GLU A 549 23.33 -23.62 -22.43
N ILE A 550 23.59 -24.17 -23.63
CA ILE A 550 24.95 -24.43 -24.12
C ILE A 550 25.70 -23.12 -24.31
N GLN A 551 25.08 -22.13 -24.97
CA GLN A 551 25.69 -20.82 -25.19
C GLN A 551 26.03 -20.13 -23.86
N ARG A 552 25.10 -20.09 -22.90
CA ARG A 552 25.35 -19.51 -21.57
C ARG A 552 26.45 -20.25 -20.82
N ALA A 553 26.47 -21.58 -20.87
CA ALA A 553 27.52 -22.35 -20.21
C ALA A 553 28.92 -22.05 -20.77
N ILE A 554 29.04 -21.91 -22.10
CA ILE A 554 30.30 -21.56 -22.77
C ILE A 554 30.72 -20.13 -22.41
N LEU A 555 29.76 -19.20 -22.36
CA LEU A 555 30.01 -17.83 -21.91
C LEU A 555 30.62 -17.81 -20.50
N ARG A 556 30.03 -18.56 -19.55
CA ARG A 556 30.53 -18.65 -18.17
C ARG A 556 31.86 -19.39 -18.05
N LEU A 557 32.15 -20.36 -18.91
CA LEU A 557 33.50 -20.94 -19.01
C LEU A 557 34.52 -19.86 -19.42
N GLY A 558 34.18 -19.02 -20.40
CA GLY A 558 35.00 -17.87 -20.80
C GLY A 558 35.28 -16.91 -19.63
N ASP A 559 34.27 -16.62 -18.81
CA ASP A 559 34.42 -15.78 -17.61
C ASP A 559 35.40 -16.39 -16.59
N VAL A 560 35.29 -17.69 -16.32
CA VAL A 560 36.22 -18.37 -15.41
C VAL A 560 37.66 -18.32 -15.94
N GLU A 561 37.87 -18.52 -17.24
CA GLU A 561 39.21 -18.43 -17.84
C GLU A 561 39.76 -17.01 -17.80
N LEU A 562 38.93 -16.00 -18.05
CA LEU A 562 39.32 -14.61 -17.96
C LEU A 562 39.80 -14.25 -16.55
N PHE A 563 39.02 -14.64 -15.53
CA PHE A 563 39.39 -14.44 -14.12
C PHE A 563 40.60 -15.29 -13.69
N SER A 564 40.87 -16.40 -14.38
CA SER A 564 42.08 -17.21 -14.16
C SER A 564 43.33 -16.66 -14.88
N GLY A 565 43.20 -15.57 -15.65
CA GLY A 565 44.28 -14.99 -16.47
C GLY A 565 44.51 -15.67 -17.82
N ASN A 566 43.72 -16.69 -18.18
CA ASN A 566 43.86 -17.45 -19.43
C ASN A 566 43.12 -16.78 -20.59
N ARG A 567 43.60 -15.61 -21.02
CA ARG A 567 42.92 -14.75 -22.01
C ARG A 567 42.67 -15.42 -23.36
N ASP A 568 43.61 -16.23 -23.85
CA ASP A 568 43.45 -16.94 -25.13
C ASP A 568 42.31 -17.96 -25.09
N LEU A 569 42.18 -18.67 -23.96
CA LEU A 569 41.11 -19.65 -23.79
C LEU A 569 39.77 -18.95 -23.56
N ALA A 570 39.76 -17.85 -22.80
CA ALA A 570 38.59 -16.98 -22.67
C ALA A 570 38.10 -16.48 -24.04
N ALA A 571 39.00 -15.99 -24.90
CA ALA A 571 38.69 -15.53 -26.25
C ALA A 571 38.05 -16.63 -27.10
N ARG A 572 38.56 -17.87 -27.04
CA ARG A 572 37.97 -19.01 -27.75
C ARG A 572 36.55 -19.31 -27.28
N HIS A 573 36.32 -19.31 -25.97
CA HIS A 573 34.99 -19.52 -25.41
C HIS A 573 34.02 -18.39 -25.79
N TYR A 574 34.43 -17.13 -25.70
CA TYR A 574 33.60 -16.00 -26.11
C TYR A 574 33.27 -16.00 -27.60
N ALA A 575 34.22 -16.36 -28.47
CA ALA A 575 33.97 -16.52 -29.89
C ALA A 575 32.94 -17.63 -30.19
N ASP A 576 33.04 -18.79 -29.53
CA ASP A 576 32.08 -19.89 -29.68
C ASP A 576 30.68 -19.47 -29.17
N ALA A 577 30.59 -18.86 -27.98
CA ALA A 577 29.34 -18.35 -27.44
C ALA A 577 28.66 -17.33 -28.37
N GLN A 578 29.43 -16.38 -28.92
CA GLN A 578 28.94 -15.39 -29.86
C GLN A 578 28.44 -16.03 -31.17
N MET A 579 29.18 -16.98 -31.72
CA MET A 579 28.80 -17.70 -32.94
C MET A 579 27.50 -18.48 -32.75
N ARG A 580 27.31 -19.13 -31.59
CA ARG A 580 26.07 -19.84 -31.24
C ARG A 580 24.89 -18.88 -31.09
N TYR A 581 25.10 -17.76 -30.42
CA TYR A 581 24.07 -16.73 -30.25
C TYR A 581 23.63 -16.15 -31.60
N ARG A 582 24.58 -15.81 -32.48
CA ARG A 582 24.29 -15.28 -33.83
C ARG A 582 23.71 -16.33 -34.79
N GLY A 583 24.16 -17.57 -34.68
CA GLY A 583 23.66 -18.70 -35.49
C GLY A 583 22.16 -18.94 -35.30
N ARG A 584 21.62 -18.59 -34.12
CA ARG A 584 20.17 -18.63 -33.82
C ARG A 584 19.37 -17.67 -34.70
N GLY A 585 19.89 -16.46 -34.96
CA GLY A 585 19.22 -15.45 -35.80
C GLY A 585 19.11 -15.83 -37.28
N ARG A 586 19.83 -16.87 -37.73
CA ARG A 586 19.77 -17.40 -39.11
C ARG A 586 18.82 -18.59 -39.28
N LEU A 587 18.36 -19.22 -38.19
CA LEU A 587 17.57 -20.47 -38.23
C LEU A 587 16.17 -20.36 -37.60
N GLY A 588 15.82 -19.25 -36.96
CA GLY A 588 14.51 -19.07 -36.32
C GLY A 588 13.94 -17.68 -36.54
N GLY A 589 13.03 -17.55 -37.50
CA GLY A 589 12.05 -16.48 -37.48
C GLY A 589 11.15 -16.65 -36.25
N ALA A 590 11.02 -15.56 -35.49
CA ALA A 590 9.96 -15.30 -34.52
C ALA A 590 9.41 -16.49 -33.73
N GLU A 591 9.99 -16.81 -32.56
CA GLU A 591 9.22 -17.41 -31.45
C GLU A 591 10.01 -17.37 -30.13
N GLY A 592 9.36 -16.87 -29.06
CA GLY A 592 9.69 -17.23 -27.68
C GLY A 592 10.83 -16.48 -26.97
N LEU A 593 10.84 -15.14 -27.00
CA LEU A 593 11.33 -14.40 -25.82
C LEU A 593 10.09 -13.92 -25.08
N SER A 594 9.89 -14.43 -23.86
CA SER A 594 8.90 -13.89 -22.93
C SER A 594 9.19 -12.40 -22.77
N ARG A 595 8.39 -11.57 -23.46
CA ARG A 595 8.36 -10.13 -23.23
C ARG A 595 7.64 -9.96 -21.90
N PHE A 596 8.41 -9.80 -20.83
CA PHE A 596 7.93 -9.03 -19.71
C PHE A 596 7.75 -7.59 -20.25
N GLU A 597 6.53 -7.20 -20.60
CA GLU A 597 6.24 -5.81 -20.88
C GLU A 597 6.19 -5.07 -19.54
N PRO A 598 7.09 -4.09 -19.28
CA PRO A 598 6.93 -3.24 -18.13
C PRO A 598 5.64 -2.42 -18.30
N SER A 599 4.83 -2.43 -17.25
CA SER A 599 3.70 -1.53 -17.09
C SER A 599 4.09 -0.09 -17.46
N ARG A 600 3.50 0.40 -18.55
CA ARG A 600 3.58 1.79 -19.03
C ARG A 600 5.00 2.26 -19.34
N ALA A 601 5.43 1.99 -20.58
CA ALA A 601 6.56 2.66 -21.19
C ALA A 601 6.48 4.18 -20.99
N ILE A 602 7.35 4.75 -20.16
CA ILE A 602 7.82 6.11 -20.36
C ILE A 602 8.38 6.10 -21.79
N ARG A 603 7.84 6.96 -22.64
CA ARG A 603 8.08 6.99 -24.09
C ARG A 603 9.58 6.81 -24.40
N ALA A 604 9.97 5.58 -24.72
CA ALA A 604 11.29 5.24 -25.23
C ALA A 604 11.43 5.64 -26.72
N SER A 605 10.87 6.79 -27.10
CA SER A 605 10.92 7.33 -28.47
C SER A 605 12.14 8.20 -28.73
N GLU A 606 13.02 8.42 -27.73
CA GLU A 606 14.21 9.26 -27.88
C GLU A 606 15.48 8.61 -27.30
N ALA A 607 15.65 7.29 -27.45
CA ALA A 607 16.94 6.65 -27.20
C ALA A 607 17.80 6.70 -28.49
N PRO A 608 18.87 7.52 -28.57
CA PRO A 608 19.68 7.69 -29.78
C PRO A 608 20.34 6.40 -30.29
N GLY A 609 20.49 5.37 -29.44
CA GLY A 609 21.14 4.11 -29.79
C GLY A 609 20.39 3.23 -30.79
N ARG A 610 19.04 3.25 -30.81
CA ARG A 610 18.27 2.35 -31.71
C ARG A 610 18.35 2.78 -33.18
N ALA A 611 18.42 4.08 -33.43
CA ALA A 611 18.62 4.64 -34.77
C ALA A 611 20.08 4.49 -35.23
N ALA A 612 21.04 4.71 -34.33
CA ALA A 612 22.47 4.53 -34.60
C ALA A 612 22.83 3.07 -34.93
N LEU A 613 22.26 2.09 -34.22
CA LEU A 613 22.44 0.65 -34.50
C LEU A 613 21.90 0.23 -35.88
N ARG A 614 20.84 0.91 -36.35
CA ARG A 614 20.25 0.65 -37.69
C ARG A 614 21.09 1.29 -38.80
N SER A 615 21.66 2.47 -38.58
CA SER A 615 22.51 3.14 -39.57
C SER A 615 23.91 2.50 -39.67
N LEU A 616 24.52 2.06 -38.56
CA LEU A 616 25.83 1.38 -38.56
C LEU A 616 25.81 0.02 -39.26
N ARG A 617 24.67 -0.69 -39.21
CA ARG A 617 24.47 -1.95 -39.97
C ARG A 617 24.29 -1.73 -41.47
N SER A 618 23.96 -0.51 -41.92
CA SER A 618 23.85 -0.18 -43.35
C SER A 618 25.19 0.20 -43.98
N THR A 619 26.16 0.63 -43.17
CA THR A 619 27.51 1.04 -43.61
C THR A 619 28.55 -0.10 -43.62
N THR A 620 28.15 -1.33 -43.30
CA THR A 620 29.07 -2.50 -43.28
C THR A 620 29.58 -2.92 -44.66
N GLY A 621 29.02 -2.37 -45.75
CA GLY A 621 29.44 -2.66 -47.12
C GLY A 621 30.78 -2.05 -47.54
N ASP A 622 31.23 -0.96 -46.90
CA ASP A 622 32.34 -0.13 -47.40
C ASP A 622 33.60 -0.13 -46.50
N LEU A 623 33.65 -0.94 -45.44
CA LEU A 623 34.80 -0.98 -44.52
C LEU A 623 35.79 -2.09 -44.89
N LYS A 624 37.08 -1.74 -44.99
CA LYS A 624 38.18 -2.71 -45.17
C LYS A 624 38.24 -3.66 -43.96
N PRO A 625 38.56 -4.97 -44.15
CA PRO A 625 38.69 -5.93 -43.05
C PRO A 625 39.66 -5.53 -41.93
N SER A 626 40.67 -4.70 -42.24
CA SER A 626 41.66 -4.14 -41.31
C SER A 626 41.10 -3.10 -40.33
N ASP A 627 39.90 -2.55 -40.58
CA ASP A 627 39.28 -1.50 -39.75
C ASP A 627 38.13 -2.01 -38.86
N ALA A 628 37.87 -3.33 -38.85
CA ALA A 628 36.79 -3.95 -38.09
C ALA A 628 36.85 -3.62 -36.58
N TRP A 629 38.06 -3.46 -36.00
CA TRP A 629 38.25 -3.12 -34.59
C TRP A 629 37.67 -1.75 -34.20
N LYS A 630 37.65 -0.77 -35.11
CA LYS A 630 37.06 0.57 -34.87
C LYS A 630 35.55 0.49 -34.70
N LEU A 631 34.90 -0.39 -35.48
CA LEU A 631 33.45 -0.62 -35.38
C LEU A 631 33.07 -1.23 -34.04
N TYR A 632 33.88 -2.15 -33.52
CA TYR A 632 33.69 -2.74 -32.18
C TYR A 632 33.89 -1.71 -31.07
N ALA A 633 34.95 -0.90 -31.12
CA ALA A 633 35.22 0.15 -30.13
C ALA A 633 34.12 1.23 -30.08
N VAL A 634 33.61 1.67 -31.23
CA VAL A 634 32.50 2.64 -31.31
C VAL A 634 31.20 2.02 -30.76
N ASN A 635 30.93 0.75 -31.07
CA ASN A 635 29.77 0.04 -30.53
C ASN A 635 29.87 -0.11 -28.99
N ASP A 636 31.03 -0.50 -28.46
CA ASP A 636 31.26 -0.64 -27.02
C ASP A 636 31.05 0.69 -26.27
N ALA A 637 31.57 1.79 -26.81
CA ALA A 637 31.36 3.12 -26.26
C ALA A 637 29.87 3.54 -26.26
N ALA A 638 29.14 3.26 -27.35
CA ALA A 638 27.71 3.57 -27.45
C ALA A 638 26.85 2.74 -26.48
N GLN A 639 27.17 1.44 -26.32
CA GLN A 639 26.49 0.57 -25.34
C GLN A 639 26.76 1.04 -23.91
N SER A 640 28.02 1.35 -23.57
CA SER A 640 28.38 1.88 -22.25
C SER A 640 27.66 3.19 -21.94
N ALA A 641 27.61 4.14 -22.89
CA ALA A 641 26.91 5.41 -22.72
C ALA A 641 25.39 5.22 -22.50
N THR A 642 24.78 4.27 -23.20
CA THR A 642 23.35 3.93 -23.02
C THR A 642 23.10 3.40 -21.61
N ILE A 643 23.91 2.45 -21.14
CA ILE A 643 23.78 1.89 -19.79
C ILE A 643 24.02 2.96 -18.72
N ARG A 644 25.00 3.85 -18.90
CA ARG A 644 25.23 4.98 -17.97
C ARG A 644 24.01 5.87 -17.84
N THR A 645 23.34 6.19 -18.95
CA THR A 645 22.09 6.97 -18.93
C THR A 645 21.02 6.29 -18.08
N TYR A 646 20.87 4.97 -18.18
CA TYR A 646 19.94 4.23 -17.32
C TYR A 646 20.35 4.28 -15.84
N LEU A 647 21.64 4.13 -15.54
CA LEU A 647 22.14 4.21 -14.17
C LEU A 647 21.92 5.60 -13.56
N ASP A 648 22.14 6.67 -14.33
CA ASP A 648 21.92 8.06 -13.92
C ASP A 648 20.44 8.33 -13.62
N GLN A 649 19.52 7.64 -14.31
CA GLN A 649 18.08 7.68 -14.07
C GLN A 649 17.62 6.75 -12.94
N GLY A 650 18.50 5.93 -12.37
CA GLY A 650 18.15 4.90 -11.39
C GLY A 650 17.42 3.68 -11.98
N ALA A 651 17.37 3.56 -13.31
CA ALA A 651 16.71 2.49 -14.07
C ALA A 651 17.56 1.21 -14.10
N LEU A 652 17.74 0.57 -12.94
CA LEU A 652 18.66 -0.55 -12.77
C LEU A 652 18.24 -1.81 -13.56
N ALA A 653 16.93 -2.06 -13.71
CA ALA A 653 16.43 -3.21 -14.46
C ALA A 653 16.72 -3.09 -15.97
N GLU A 654 16.56 -1.88 -16.50
CA GLU A 654 16.85 -1.51 -17.88
C GLU A 654 18.35 -1.61 -18.15
N ALA A 655 19.16 -1.10 -17.23
CA ALA A 655 20.62 -1.23 -17.28
C ALA A 655 21.08 -2.70 -17.33
N GLN A 656 20.49 -3.58 -16.51
CA GLN A 656 20.81 -5.02 -16.50
C GLN A 656 20.42 -5.71 -17.80
N THR A 657 19.25 -5.35 -18.34
CA THR A 657 18.75 -5.91 -19.61
C THR A 657 19.67 -5.50 -20.76
N ALA A 658 20.04 -4.22 -20.84
CA ALA A 658 20.96 -3.70 -21.85
C ALA A 658 22.36 -4.35 -21.73
N LEU A 659 22.87 -4.52 -20.51
CA LEU A 659 24.16 -5.18 -20.28
C LEU A 659 24.13 -6.66 -20.70
N THR A 660 23.06 -7.39 -20.35
CA THR A 660 22.89 -8.79 -20.74
C THR A 660 22.83 -8.94 -22.26
N GLN A 661 22.16 -8.01 -22.94
CA GLN A 661 22.13 -7.98 -24.41
C GLN A 661 23.53 -7.76 -25.00
N TRP A 662 24.28 -6.78 -24.49
CA TRP A 662 25.65 -6.49 -24.93
C TRP A 662 26.58 -7.70 -24.70
N GLU A 663 26.49 -8.34 -23.54
CA GLU A 663 27.24 -9.55 -23.21
C GLU A 663 27.00 -10.69 -24.21
N ASN A 664 25.76 -10.89 -24.65
CA ASN A 664 25.43 -11.93 -25.62
C ASN A 664 25.83 -11.56 -27.06
N ASP A 665 25.65 -10.30 -27.45
CA ASP A 665 25.95 -9.81 -28.79
C ASP A 665 27.46 -9.77 -29.07
N THR A 666 28.26 -9.32 -28.09
CA THR A 666 29.71 -9.15 -28.19
C THR A 666 30.43 -9.48 -26.88
N PRO A 667 30.49 -10.77 -26.47
CA PRO A 667 31.18 -11.18 -25.24
C PRO A 667 32.68 -10.87 -25.25
N MET A 668 33.29 -10.77 -26.44
CA MET A 668 34.69 -10.37 -26.61
C MET A 668 35.01 -8.99 -26.01
N SER A 669 34.03 -8.11 -25.83
CA SER A 669 34.19 -6.80 -25.18
C SER A 669 34.59 -6.90 -23.69
N LYS A 670 34.52 -8.10 -23.09
CA LYS A 670 35.10 -8.36 -21.77
C LYS A 670 36.64 -8.36 -21.78
N LEU A 671 37.24 -8.69 -22.92
CA LEU A 671 38.69 -8.69 -23.08
C LEU A 671 39.24 -7.29 -23.33
N SER A 672 38.50 -6.41 -24.01
CA SER A 672 38.84 -4.99 -24.09
C SER A 672 38.72 -4.38 -22.69
N GLY A 673 37.60 -4.63 -22.00
CA GLY A 673 37.37 -4.27 -20.59
C GLY A 673 36.24 -3.24 -20.40
N ASP A 674 35.73 -2.62 -21.46
CA ASP A 674 34.65 -1.62 -21.39
C ASP A 674 33.36 -2.23 -20.83
N LEU A 675 33.07 -3.48 -21.23
CA LEU A 675 31.92 -4.22 -20.73
C LEU A 675 32.08 -4.51 -19.23
N LEU A 676 33.26 -4.99 -18.80
CA LEU A 676 33.53 -5.28 -17.39
C LEU A 676 33.47 -4.03 -16.51
N LEU A 677 34.01 -2.91 -16.99
CA LEU A 677 33.93 -1.62 -16.29
C LEU A 677 32.47 -1.15 -16.17
N THR A 678 31.68 -1.30 -17.24
CA THR A 678 30.25 -0.95 -17.22
C THR A 678 29.46 -1.87 -16.28
N GLU A 679 29.74 -3.17 -16.28
CA GLU A 679 29.18 -4.15 -15.35
C GLU A 679 29.54 -3.82 -13.90
N ALA A 680 30.79 -3.45 -13.62
CA ALA A 680 31.22 -3.03 -12.30
C ALA A 680 30.47 -1.78 -11.81
N ARG A 681 30.28 -0.76 -12.65
CA ARG A 681 29.48 0.43 -12.30
C ARG A 681 28.04 0.10 -11.97
N LEU A 682 27.43 -0.81 -12.74
CA LEU A 682 26.08 -1.29 -12.47
C LEU A 682 26.01 -1.92 -11.07
N TYR A 683 26.96 -2.78 -10.71
CA TYR A 683 26.97 -3.41 -9.39
C TYR A 683 27.33 -2.46 -8.25
N ILE A 684 28.16 -1.44 -8.48
CA ILE A 684 28.36 -0.34 -7.52
C ILE A 684 27.04 0.37 -7.24
N GLN A 685 26.24 0.67 -8.26
CA GLN A 685 24.93 1.32 -8.11
C GLN A 685 23.91 0.38 -7.43
N ALA A 686 23.99 -0.92 -7.69
CA ALA A 686 23.17 -1.94 -7.05
C ALA A 686 23.55 -2.18 -5.58
N GLY A 687 24.76 -1.79 -5.15
CA GLY A 687 25.31 -2.03 -3.82
C GLY A 687 26.05 -3.37 -3.67
N ASP A 688 26.22 -4.13 -4.75
CA ASP A 688 26.97 -5.39 -4.76
C ASP A 688 28.48 -5.11 -4.96
N PHE A 689 29.10 -4.61 -3.89
CA PHE A 689 30.50 -4.20 -3.92
C PHE A 689 31.47 -5.37 -4.08
N ARG A 690 31.08 -6.59 -3.67
CA ARG A 690 31.95 -7.78 -3.82
C ARG A 690 32.13 -8.12 -5.28
N ARG A 691 31.03 -8.20 -6.03
CA ARG A 691 31.08 -8.44 -7.46
C ARG A 691 31.76 -7.30 -8.22
N ALA A 692 31.46 -6.04 -7.87
CA ALA A 692 32.15 -4.90 -8.46
C ALA A 692 33.68 -4.97 -8.24
N ALA A 693 34.13 -5.29 -7.03
CA ALA A 693 35.56 -5.38 -6.71
C ALA A 693 36.27 -6.49 -7.50
N ALA A 694 35.60 -7.64 -7.68
CA ALA A 694 36.12 -8.76 -8.46
C ALA A 694 36.29 -8.38 -9.96
N LEU A 695 35.30 -7.70 -10.54
CA LEU A 695 35.34 -7.24 -11.93
C LEU A 695 36.42 -6.18 -12.16
N LEU A 696 36.52 -5.19 -11.26
CA LEU A 696 37.52 -4.13 -11.34
C LEU A 696 38.94 -4.67 -11.17
N ALA A 697 39.15 -5.68 -10.31
CA ALA A 697 40.45 -6.35 -10.19
C ALA A 697 40.91 -6.97 -11.51
N VAL A 698 40.01 -7.61 -12.26
CA VAL A 698 40.30 -8.13 -13.61
C VAL A 698 40.60 -6.99 -14.60
N CYS A 699 39.88 -5.86 -14.50
CA CYS A 699 40.15 -4.68 -15.32
C CYS A 699 41.55 -4.09 -15.08
N LEU A 700 42.01 -4.05 -13.82
CA LEU A 700 43.34 -3.53 -13.44
C LEU A 700 44.48 -4.40 -14.00
N GLY A 701 44.27 -5.71 -14.09
CA GLY A 701 45.23 -6.63 -14.70
C GLY A 701 45.27 -6.59 -16.23
N ASN A 702 44.52 -5.70 -16.88
CA ASN A 702 44.41 -5.62 -18.33
C ASN A 702 45.21 -4.44 -18.90
N ASP A 703 46.31 -4.73 -19.60
CA ASP A 703 47.21 -3.72 -20.20
C ASP A 703 46.57 -2.89 -21.33
N VAL A 704 45.40 -3.30 -21.83
CA VAL A 704 44.70 -2.64 -22.95
C VAL A 704 44.01 -1.32 -22.53
N MET A 705 43.78 -1.09 -21.23
CA MET A 705 42.93 0.01 -20.72
C MET A 705 43.68 1.21 -20.13
N THR A 706 44.77 1.64 -20.77
CA THR A 706 45.67 2.69 -20.23
C THR A 706 44.99 4.03 -19.95
N SER A 707 43.99 4.46 -20.74
CA SER A 707 43.30 5.75 -20.56
C SER A 707 42.21 5.74 -19.49
N GLN A 708 41.58 4.60 -19.25
CA GLN A 708 40.53 4.43 -18.23
C GLN A 708 41.11 3.99 -16.86
N LEU A 709 42.38 3.60 -16.82
CA LEU A 709 43.02 3.05 -15.64
C LEU A 709 42.92 3.92 -14.38
N PRO A 710 43.10 5.27 -14.43
CA PRO A 710 42.91 6.11 -13.25
C PRO A 710 41.50 6.03 -12.66
N ASP A 711 40.48 5.95 -13.50
CA ASP A 711 39.06 5.86 -13.09
C ASP A 711 38.76 4.46 -12.51
N ILE A 712 39.28 3.39 -13.14
CA ILE A 712 39.17 2.02 -12.61
C ILE A 712 39.81 1.93 -11.21
N MET A 713 41.03 2.47 -11.03
CA MET A 713 41.69 2.50 -9.72
C MET A 713 40.88 3.29 -8.69
N HIS A 714 40.31 4.43 -9.07
CA HIS A 714 39.44 5.21 -8.19
C HIS A 714 38.21 4.42 -7.73
N LEU A 715 37.48 3.81 -8.67
CA LEU A 715 36.31 2.99 -8.36
C LEU A 715 36.68 1.79 -7.48
N GLN A 716 37.83 1.16 -7.74
CA GLN A 716 38.28 0.01 -6.96
C GLN A 716 38.66 0.41 -5.54
N LEU A 717 39.36 1.52 -5.34
CA LEU A 717 39.66 2.06 -4.01
C LEU A 717 38.40 2.29 -3.20
N ASP A 718 37.40 2.99 -3.77
CA ASP A 718 36.14 3.25 -3.07
C ASP A 718 35.37 1.96 -2.75
N THR A 719 35.37 0.99 -3.68
CA THR A 719 34.71 -0.31 -3.49
C THR A 719 35.38 -1.12 -2.38
N LEU A 720 36.72 -1.19 -2.36
CA LEU A 720 37.49 -1.88 -1.32
C LEU A 720 37.28 -1.23 0.06
N MET A 721 37.21 0.10 0.12
CA MET A 721 36.90 0.82 1.36
C MET A 721 35.50 0.51 1.88
N ARG A 722 34.48 0.43 1.00
CA ARG A 722 33.12 0.01 1.39
C ARG A 722 33.07 -1.43 1.89
N LEU A 723 33.87 -2.32 1.30
CA LEU A 723 34.04 -3.70 1.74
C LEU A 723 34.93 -3.85 2.99
N LYS A 724 35.50 -2.76 3.50
CA LYS A 724 36.47 -2.76 4.62
C LYS A 724 37.72 -3.62 4.36
N ARG A 725 38.14 -3.76 3.10
CA ARG A 725 39.35 -4.49 2.68
C ARG A 725 40.57 -3.56 2.69
N ALA A 726 40.88 -3.02 3.87
CA ALA A 726 41.91 -1.98 4.04
C ALA A 726 43.32 -2.36 3.52
N PRO A 727 43.83 -3.59 3.71
CA PRO A 727 45.16 -3.95 3.20
C PRO A 727 45.25 -3.85 1.67
N GLU A 728 44.21 -4.29 0.97
CA GLU A 728 44.16 -4.25 -0.49
C GLU A 728 43.96 -2.82 -1.01
N ALA A 729 43.13 -2.03 -0.33
CA ALA A 729 42.96 -0.62 -0.64
C ALA A 729 44.27 0.15 -0.48
N ARG A 730 45.05 -0.14 0.56
CA ARG A 730 46.36 0.46 0.79
C ARG A 730 47.36 0.13 -0.32
N ALA A 731 47.49 -1.15 -0.68
CA ALA A 731 48.40 -1.57 -1.74
C ALA A 731 48.07 -0.88 -3.07
N LEU A 732 46.78 -0.81 -3.42
CA LEU A 732 46.32 -0.11 -4.62
C LEU A 732 46.54 1.41 -4.55
N ALA A 733 46.39 2.01 -3.37
CA ALA A 733 46.60 3.43 -3.15
C ALA A 733 48.08 3.81 -3.33
N GLU A 734 49.00 3.00 -2.80
CA GLU A 734 50.45 3.17 -3.02
C GLU A 734 50.80 3.11 -4.51
N GLU A 735 50.19 2.18 -5.26
CA GLU A 735 50.36 2.10 -6.71
C GLU A 735 49.78 3.34 -7.42
N ALA A 736 48.59 3.80 -7.04
CA ALA A 736 47.91 4.93 -7.68
C ALA A 736 48.72 6.23 -7.54
N VAL A 737 49.27 6.51 -6.36
CA VAL A 737 50.13 7.68 -6.11
C VAL A 737 51.40 7.62 -6.96
N LYS A 738 52.01 6.43 -7.06
CA LYS A 738 53.22 6.22 -7.85
C LYS A 738 52.98 6.37 -9.35
N ARG A 739 51.88 5.80 -9.86
CA ARG A 739 51.60 5.67 -11.30
C ARG A 739 50.95 6.92 -11.89
N PHE A 740 50.18 7.67 -11.09
CA PHE A 740 49.38 8.80 -11.56
C PHE A 740 49.49 10.04 -10.67
N PRO A 741 50.72 10.55 -10.41
CA PRO A 741 50.91 11.70 -9.54
C PRO A 741 50.13 12.92 -10.08
N GLY A 742 49.39 13.60 -9.20
CA GLY A 742 48.61 14.80 -9.53
C GLY A 742 47.25 14.57 -10.19
N LEU A 743 46.86 13.33 -10.51
CA LEU A 743 45.48 13.03 -10.95
C LEU A 743 44.54 12.88 -9.73
N PRO A 744 43.21 13.05 -9.90
CA PRO A 744 42.24 12.92 -8.80
C PRO A 744 42.33 11.60 -8.03
N VAL A 745 42.67 10.49 -8.72
CA VAL A 745 42.86 9.18 -8.09
C VAL A 745 44.02 9.16 -7.08
N ALA A 746 45.12 9.88 -7.34
CA ALA A 746 46.24 9.98 -6.42
C ALA A 746 45.86 10.77 -5.16
N GLY A 747 45.11 11.87 -5.32
CA GLY A 747 44.59 12.63 -4.16
C GLY A 747 43.66 11.79 -3.27
N ARG A 748 42.79 10.97 -3.89
CA ARG A 748 41.95 10.01 -3.16
C ARG A 748 42.78 8.92 -2.46
N ALA A 749 43.79 8.38 -3.14
CA ALA A 749 44.71 7.39 -2.59
C ALA A 749 45.50 7.93 -1.39
N GLU A 750 46.04 9.14 -1.47
CA GLU A 750 46.75 9.80 -0.35
C GLU A 750 45.85 10.01 0.87
N ALA A 751 44.57 10.34 0.66
CA ALA A 751 43.61 10.40 1.75
C ALA A 751 43.44 9.04 2.45
N ILE A 752 43.25 7.96 1.67
CA ILE A 752 43.13 6.59 2.20
C ILE A 752 44.40 6.17 2.96
N LEU A 753 45.59 6.48 2.44
CA LEU A 753 46.87 6.15 3.11
C LEU A 753 47.05 6.91 4.44
N ARG A 754 46.58 8.16 4.53
CA ARG A 754 46.56 8.91 5.79
C ARG A 754 45.58 8.34 6.80
N ASP A 755 44.40 7.94 6.34
CA ASP A 755 43.33 7.41 7.21
C ASP A 755 43.63 5.99 7.70
N THR A 756 44.33 5.17 6.90
CA THR A 756 44.71 3.79 7.25
C THR A 756 46.10 3.67 7.90
N GLY A 757 46.84 4.78 7.99
CA GLY A 757 48.15 4.87 8.63
C GLY A 757 48.13 5.23 10.13
N ARG A 758 46.94 5.34 10.75
CA ARG A 758 46.76 5.54 12.20
C ARG A 758 46.37 4.27 12.91
#